data_AF-A0A8H7RL53-F1
#
_entry.id   AF-A0A8H7RL53-F1
#
_cell.length_a   1.000
_cell.length_b   1.000
_cell.length_c   1.000
_cell.angle_alpha   90.00
_cell.angle_beta   90.00
_cell.angle_gamma   90.00
#
_symmetry.space_group_name_H-M   'P 1'
#
loop_
_entity.id
_entity.type
_entity.pdbx_description
1 polymer ?
#
loop_
_entity_poly.entity_id
_entity_poly.type
_entity_poly.pdbx_seq_one_letter_code
_entity_poly.pdbx_strand_id
1 'polypeptide(L)'
;MATKRKGKTVPCEGCRERKKKCSAGQPCERCKRLGIPCQYLKPVAPPRIECVESVNSQEIQLRVQAMEDIMRAMEEEMFLLKSPLVTKPHDFQPDNALSDEDSDKSIVLDDSKSITKSNNNIAAKWELQFGKDGGFSINTDIQSYTSLLRHIEALSTESAFCPIIRQPMLASLSVGDGFLHKNMVSTVLRKGNFRITIASIQKTQLKQIPQLIEPPPVLLQQKGLSLQLVQTYFACRFLHRVIFHQATFYDLFVNNYADPESSPVVCALSAAVLTMRCKHIMNMVPYDQQMELGEYFFNKARQAVSLQFDEATIETMIVYLHMALYKSNLLRPQEAHVYLDMAIRIRQILAEDTFKHPPTSSESKSQYAGEYENFKRLHAGFQDAVRFIQFVNNQRGVPVKSKNRPPRQEKPFQKIFRYICAEEYKPTAMPDEPQQTVRAIMKENYLNDISGVVGPYFRRVRFGQEEMIPLSFLLKTEQDLHHVYNHKLPLEYRLSHSIFEDGLSDVEFRRRLQDDTRCDAVTVSIATRFHQSLLALHEPFLPVMKRPPVLAELSMLQEDAPPPPPPKKRKRKSKVYNSPGETSLSSTHSISSSSSEDSDDYDDNEIISAHSLRAQDICHKGAITVIRLLEYQCMTLGSCTIPIASLLCAWDILIRDSCLGMTLDDLKESGASDYLTPNDIRLAREYAVRCIEVLRRGYVYNGAEREIWEHYERIEVQLLKALCTDASPTAKYWEPVSTWY
;
A
#
# COMPACT_ATOMS: atom_id res chain seq x y z
N MET A 1 -60.24 -13.13 -19.43
CA MET A 1 -60.19 -12.97 -17.97
C MET A 1 -58.76 -13.21 -17.47
N ALA A 2 -58.03 -12.14 -17.16
CA ALA A 2 -56.63 -12.22 -16.72
C ALA A 2 -56.58 -12.62 -15.22
N THR A 3 -55.92 -13.73 -14.92
CA THR A 3 -55.76 -14.23 -13.55
C THR A 3 -54.76 -13.37 -12.79
N LYS A 4 -55.23 -12.64 -11.77
CA LYS A 4 -54.40 -11.90 -10.79
C LYS A 4 -53.31 -12.84 -10.26
N ARG A 5 -52.03 -12.45 -10.44
CA ARG A 5 -50.88 -13.16 -9.86
C ARG A 5 -51.06 -13.21 -8.34
N LYS A 6 -51.34 -14.40 -7.80
CA LYS A 6 -51.45 -14.64 -6.35
C LYS A 6 -50.14 -14.22 -5.69
N GLY A 7 -50.21 -13.32 -4.71
CA GLY A 7 -49.06 -12.90 -3.91
C GLY A 7 -48.34 -14.09 -3.28
N LYS A 8 -47.04 -13.94 -3.02
CA LYS A 8 -46.23 -14.99 -2.37
C LYS A 8 -46.88 -15.34 -1.02
N THR A 9 -47.36 -16.57 -0.88
CA THR A 9 -47.97 -17.07 0.36
C THR A 9 -46.91 -17.15 1.46
N VAL A 10 -47.15 -16.44 2.57
CA VAL A 10 -46.30 -16.52 3.78
C VAL A 10 -46.53 -17.89 4.42
N PRO A 11 -45.49 -18.71 4.66
CA PRO A 11 -45.64 -20.00 5.32
C PRO A 11 -45.90 -19.85 6.82
N CYS A 12 -46.69 -20.75 7.42
CA CYS A 12 -46.80 -20.87 8.88
C CYS A 12 -45.48 -21.34 9.51
N GLU A 13 -45.29 -21.12 10.80
CA GLU A 13 -44.05 -21.45 11.52
C GLU A 13 -43.69 -22.93 11.41
N GLY A 14 -44.65 -23.84 11.59
CA GLY A 14 -44.39 -25.28 11.44
C GLY A 14 -43.96 -25.71 10.03
N CYS A 15 -44.36 -24.98 8.98
CA CYS A 15 -43.85 -25.21 7.63
C CYS A 15 -42.52 -24.49 7.36
N ARG A 16 -42.30 -23.34 8.02
CA ARG A 16 -41.08 -22.51 7.93
C ARG A 16 -39.88 -23.20 8.58
N GLU A 17 -40.02 -23.67 9.82
CA GLU A 17 -38.98 -24.44 10.54
C GLU A 17 -38.55 -25.67 9.74
N ARG A 18 -39.51 -26.36 9.12
CA ARG A 18 -39.26 -27.57 8.34
C ARG A 18 -38.88 -27.30 6.87
N LYS A 19 -38.74 -26.03 6.46
CA LYS A 19 -38.39 -25.56 5.09
C LYS A 19 -39.25 -26.18 3.96
N LYS A 20 -40.57 -26.20 4.11
CA LYS A 20 -41.50 -26.83 3.14
C LYS A 20 -42.63 -25.88 2.73
N LYS A 21 -43.25 -26.15 1.57
CA LYS A 21 -44.36 -25.33 1.05
C LYS A 21 -45.59 -25.42 1.97
N CYS A 22 -46.13 -24.27 2.34
CA CYS A 22 -47.33 -24.13 3.15
C CYS A 22 -48.56 -23.90 2.24
N SER A 23 -49.69 -24.51 2.56
CA SER A 23 -50.95 -24.32 1.81
C SER A 23 -51.75 -23.09 2.24
N ALA A 24 -51.24 -22.27 3.16
CA ALA A 24 -51.85 -21.03 3.64
C ALA A 24 -53.22 -21.16 4.35
N GLY A 25 -53.74 -22.38 4.53
CA GLY A 25 -54.92 -22.65 5.36
C GLY A 25 -54.62 -22.50 6.86
N GLN A 26 -55.67 -22.41 7.70
CA GLN A 26 -55.55 -22.32 9.15
C GLN A 26 -56.50 -23.35 9.82
N PRO A 27 -55.99 -24.53 10.25
CA PRO A 27 -54.61 -25.01 10.08
C PRO A 27 -54.31 -25.37 8.62
N CYS A 28 -53.06 -25.23 8.18
CA CYS A 28 -52.68 -25.62 6.82
C CYS A 28 -52.76 -27.15 6.69
N GLU A 29 -53.12 -27.66 5.51
CA GLU A 29 -53.32 -29.11 5.28
C GLU A 29 -52.16 -29.98 5.76
N ARG A 30 -50.94 -29.46 5.68
CA ARG A 30 -49.74 -30.18 6.08
C ARG A 30 -49.61 -30.26 7.61
N CYS A 31 -49.82 -29.14 8.30
CA CYS A 31 -49.85 -29.14 9.76
C CYS A 31 -51.02 -30.00 10.28
N LYS A 32 -52.18 -29.97 9.61
CA LYS A 32 -53.34 -30.82 9.92
C LYS A 32 -53.00 -32.31 9.81
N ARG A 33 -52.34 -32.72 8.72
CA ARG A 33 -51.90 -34.13 8.52
C ARG A 33 -50.84 -34.58 9.52
N LEU A 34 -49.97 -33.68 9.96
CA LEU A 34 -48.85 -34.00 10.86
C LEU A 34 -49.22 -33.87 12.34
N GLY A 35 -50.43 -33.43 12.67
CA GLY A 35 -50.83 -33.22 14.07
C GLY A 35 -50.03 -32.15 14.80
N ILE A 36 -49.44 -31.18 14.09
CA ILE A 36 -48.60 -30.12 14.68
C ILE A 36 -49.31 -28.75 14.69
N PRO A 37 -49.03 -27.88 15.68
CA PRO A 37 -49.63 -26.56 15.75
C PRO A 37 -49.29 -25.71 14.52
N CYS A 38 -50.32 -25.09 13.93
CA CYS A 38 -50.20 -24.25 12.73
C CYS A 38 -50.38 -22.78 13.10
N GLN A 39 -49.29 -22.10 13.43
CA GLN A 39 -49.30 -20.69 13.83
C GLN A 39 -48.70 -19.80 12.73
N TYR A 40 -49.42 -18.74 12.36
CA TYR A 40 -48.88 -17.66 11.54
C TYR A 40 -48.54 -16.51 12.48
N LEU A 41 -47.28 -16.08 12.53
CA LEU A 41 -46.90 -14.90 13.28
C LEU A 41 -47.48 -13.67 12.57
N LYS A 42 -48.22 -12.84 13.31
CA LYS A 42 -48.57 -11.50 12.83
C LYS A 42 -47.23 -10.74 12.66
N PRO A 43 -47.00 -10.09 11.50
CA PRO A 43 -45.82 -9.24 11.35
C PRO A 43 -45.75 -8.26 12.51
N VAL A 44 -44.67 -8.31 13.29
CA VAL A 44 -44.41 -7.31 14.33
C VAL A 44 -44.24 -5.99 13.59
N ALA A 45 -45.04 -4.98 13.96
CA ALA A 45 -44.92 -3.66 13.37
C ALA A 45 -43.47 -3.17 13.57
N PRO A 46 -42.81 -2.62 12.54
CA PRO A 46 -41.46 -2.10 12.68
C PRO A 46 -41.42 -1.05 13.81
N PRO A 47 -40.34 -1.03 14.61
CA PRO A 47 -40.21 -0.10 15.74
C PRO A 47 -40.38 1.36 15.28
N ARG A 48 -41.03 2.17 16.13
CA ARG A 48 -41.34 3.58 15.86
C ARG A 48 -40.05 4.38 15.60
N ILE A 49 -40.08 5.21 14.57
CA ILE A 49 -38.95 5.95 13.98
C ILE A 49 -38.29 6.96 14.94
N GLU A 50 -38.98 7.33 16.03
CA GLU A 50 -38.52 8.32 17.02
C GLU A 50 -37.19 7.92 17.72
N CYS A 51 -36.83 6.64 17.78
CA CYS A 51 -35.57 6.19 18.40
C CYS A 51 -34.35 6.30 17.45
N VAL A 52 -34.57 6.44 16.13
CA VAL A 52 -33.48 6.59 15.14
C VAL A 52 -33.07 8.06 14.98
N GLU A 53 -34.02 8.99 15.18
CA GLU A 53 -33.74 10.43 15.12
C GLU A 53 -32.90 10.93 16.30
N SER A 54 -33.04 10.34 17.50
CA SER A 54 -32.26 10.75 18.67
C SER A 54 -30.77 10.42 18.54
N VAL A 55 -30.42 9.25 17.99
CA VAL A 55 -29.03 8.84 17.75
C VAL A 55 -28.38 9.69 16.65
N ASN A 56 -29.15 10.04 15.61
CA ASN A 56 -28.66 10.87 14.52
C ASN A 56 -28.47 12.35 14.95
N SER A 57 -29.34 12.85 15.85
CA SER A 57 -29.21 14.19 16.45
C SER A 57 -27.96 14.31 17.33
N GLN A 58 -27.65 13.26 18.11
CA GLN A 58 -26.47 13.23 18.98
C GLN A 58 -25.16 13.19 18.17
N GLU A 59 -25.11 12.46 17.05
CA GLU A 59 -23.96 12.46 16.14
C GLU A 59 -23.75 13.84 15.47
N ILE A 60 -24.84 14.51 15.09
CA ILE A 60 -24.78 15.86 14.52
C ILE A 60 -24.29 16.87 15.56
N GLN A 61 -24.76 16.81 16.80
CA GLN A 61 -24.29 17.68 17.89
C GLN A 61 -22.79 17.51 18.15
N LEU A 62 -22.28 16.28 18.18
CA LEU A 62 -20.84 16.02 18.35
C LEU A 62 -20.01 16.58 17.19
N ARG A 63 -20.52 16.51 15.95
CA ARG A 63 -19.84 17.10 14.79
C ARG A 63 -19.82 18.63 14.84
N VAL A 64 -20.92 19.26 15.24
CA VAL A 64 -21.00 20.72 15.39
C VAL A 64 -20.01 21.18 16.46
N GLN A 65 -19.97 20.51 17.61
CA GLN A 65 -19.05 20.85 18.70
C GLN A 65 -17.57 20.70 18.28
N ALA A 66 -17.22 19.64 17.57
CA ALA A 66 -15.87 19.47 17.03
C ALA A 66 -15.49 20.58 16.02
N MET A 67 -16.45 21.07 15.23
CA MET A 67 -16.23 22.18 14.30
C MET A 67 -16.06 23.51 15.02
N GLU A 68 -16.83 23.75 16.08
CA GLU A 68 -16.70 24.94 16.94
C GLU A 68 -15.34 24.98 17.65
N ASP A 69 -14.83 23.84 18.12
CA ASP A 69 -13.50 23.76 18.74
C ASP A 69 -12.37 24.05 17.75
N ILE A 70 -12.48 23.57 16.50
CA ILE A 70 -11.53 23.89 15.43
C ILE A 70 -11.56 25.38 15.09
N MET A 71 -12.75 25.99 15.01
CA MET A 71 -12.88 27.42 14.75
C MET A 71 -12.26 28.26 15.87
N ARG A 72 -12.47 27.86 17.13
CA ARG A 72 -11.89 28.54 18.30
C ARG A 72 -10.36 28.48 18.31
N ALA A 73 -9.78 27.31 18.00
CA ALA A 73 -8.33 27.16 17.87
C ALA A 73 -7.75 28.02 16.73
N MET A 74 -8.44 28.07 15.58
CA MET A 74 -8.04 28.95 14.47
C MET A 74 -8.13 30.44 14.84
N GLU A 75 -9.14 30.85 15.61
CA GLU A 75 -9.28 32.22 16.09
C GLU A 75 -8.15 32.61 17.07
N GLU A 76 -7.74 31.69 17.95
CA GLU A 76 -6.61 31.88 18.86
C GLU A 76 -5.28 32.02 18.11
N GLU A 77 -5.02 31.16 17.10
CA GLU A 77 -3.82 31.29 16.26
C GLU A 77 -3.81 32.60 15.46
N MET A 78 -4.96 32.99 14.91
CA MET A 78 -5.14 34.28 14.22
C MET A 78 -4.91 35.47 15.15
N PHE A 79 -5.28 35.36 16.43
CA PHE A 79 -5.05 36.39 17.42
C PHE A 79 -3.56 36.51 17.78
N LEU A 80 -2.87 35.37 17.93
CA LEU A 80 -1.42 35.35 18.16
C LEU A 80 -0.64 35.97 17.00
N LEU A 81 -1.06 35.73 15.76
CA LEU A 81 -0.44 36.31 14.56
C LEU A 81 -0.71 37.82 14.39
N LYS A 82 -1.79 38.33 14.99
CA LYS A 82 -2.15 39.76 14.94
C LYS A 82 -1.63 40.58 16.12
N SER A 83 -1.06 39.94 17.14
CA SER A 83 -0.51 40.65 18.29
C SER A 83 0.75 41.42 17.89
N PRO A 84 0.75 42.76 17.93
CA PRO A 84 1.95 43.54 17.65
C PRO A 84 2.99 43.28 18.73
N LEU A 85 4.17 42.78 18.34
CA LEU A 85 5.31 42.63 19.22
C LEU A 85 5.70 44.01 19.81
N VAL A 86 5.17 44.33 20.98
CA VAL A 86 5.68 45.40 21.84
C VAL A 86 6.82 44.81 22.67
N THR A 87 8.01 44.81 22.10
CA THR A 87 9.25 44.56 22.84
C THR A 87 9.56 45.80 23.68
N LYS A 88 9.22 45.75 24.97
CA LYS A 88 9.90 46.60 25.97
C LYS A 88 11.18 45.89 26.40
N PRO A 89 12.35 46.53 26.34
CA PRO A 89 13.59 45.97 26.88
C PRO A 89 13.49 45.93 28.40
N HIS A 90 13.70 44.75 28.97
CA HIS A 90 13.80 44.52 30.41
C HIS A 90 15.28 44.45 30.75
N ASP A 91 15.77 45.48 31.42
CA ASP A 91 17.12 45.52 32.00
C ASP A 91 17.27 44.37 33.01
N PHE A 92 18.32 43.56 32.82
CA PHE A 92 18.84 42.64 33.81
C PHE A 92 20.24 43.11 34.20
N GLN A 93 20.35 43.69 35.40
CA GLN A 93 21.61 43.87 36.12
C GLN A 93 22.14 42.50 36.57
N PRO A 94 23.46 42.25 36.49
CA PRO A 94 24.10 41.28 37.36
C PRO A 94 24.76 41.99 38.54
N ASP A 95 24.33 41.65 39.75
CA ASP A 95 25.10 41.89 40.96
C ASP A 95 26.38 41.06 40.92
N ASN A 96 27.53 41.72 41.04
CA ASN A 96 28.78 41.05 41.41
C ASN A 96 29.55 41.94 42.38
N ALA A 97 29.83 41.38 43.56
CA ALA A 97 30.48 42.01 44.68
C ALA A 97 32.01 41.76 44.66
N LEU A 98 32.75 42.82 45.01
CA LEU A 98 34.01 42.86 45.79
C LEU A 98 35.32 42.30 45.19
N SER A 99 36.22 43.21 44.81
CA SER A 99 37.59 43.46 45.35
C SER A 99 38.45 44.18 44.28
N ASP A 100 38.76 45.46 44.50
CA ASP A 100 40.06 46.00 44.97
C ASP A 100 41.25 45.67 44.04
N GLU A 101 41.70 46.64 43.23
CA GLU A 101 42.85 47.50 43.55
C GLU A 101 43.14 48.52 42.42
N ASP A 102 43.63 49.68 42.87
CA ASP A 102 44.24 50.84 42.23
C ASP A 102 44.79 50.73 40.78
N SER A 103 44.45 51.71 39.94
CA SER A 103 45.44 52.73 39.52
C SER A 103 44.89 53.78 38.56
N ASP A 104 45.24 55.03 38.88
CA ASP A 104 45.05 56.26 38.13
C ASP A 104 45.41 56.20 36.63
N LYS A 105 44.58 56.85 35.79
CA LYS A 105 45.01 58.00 34.97
C LYS A 105 43.83 58.68 34.29
N SER A 106 43.75 59.99 34.53
CA SER A 106 42.90 60.96 33.86
C SER A 106 43.27 61.15 32.38
N ILE A 107 42.29 61.56 31.55
CA ILE A 107 42.39 62.68 30.58
C ILE A 107 41.03 62.86 29.86
N VAL A 108 40.39 64.01 30.16
CA VAL A 108 39.76 65.02 29.27
C VAL A 108 38.56 64.63 28.37
N LEU A 109 37.41 65.27 28.72
CA LEU A 109 36.34 65.94 27.93
C LEU A 109 36.53 65.91 26.38
N ASP A 110 35.52 65.74 25.52
CA ASP A 110 34.42 66.69 25.28
C ASP A 110 33.58 66.24 24.06
N ASP A 111 32.38 66.80 23.99
CA ASP A 111 31.58 67.19 22.82
C ASP A 111 30.75 66.17 21.97
N SER A 112 29.43 66.25 22.23
CA SER A 112 28.37 66.65 21.29
C SER A 112 28.07 65.92 19.97
N LYS A 113 26.76 65.64 19.83
CA LYS A 113 25.92 65.61 18.60
C LYS A 113 26.11 64.42 17.64
N SER A 114 25.08 63.60 17.49
CA SER A 114 23.96 63.90 16.58
C SER A 114 22.99 62.72 16.50
N ILE A 115 21.71 63.07 16.54
CA ILE A 115 20.59 62.19 16.21
C ILE A 115 20.48 62.19 14.68
N THR A 116 20.67 61.04 14.05
CA THR A 116 20.16 60.79 12.70
C THR A 116 19.73 59.34 12.55
N LYS A 117 18.45 59.19 12.22
CA LYS A 117 17.82 57.97 11.72
C LYS A 117 18.59 57.48 10.49
N SER A 118 19.09 56.24 10.50
CA SER A 118 19.48 55.55 9.26
C SER A 118 18.84 54.17 9.21
N ASN A 119 17.95 54.01 8.22
CA ASN A 119 17.36 52.76 7.76
C ASN A 119 18.44 51.68 7.57
N ASN A 120 18.28 50.54 8.25
CA ASN A 120 19.00 49.31 7.95
C ASN A 120 18.43 48.69 6.66
N ASN A 121 18.92 49.13 5.50
CA ASN A 121 18.87 48.34 4.28
C ASN A 121 20.24 47.68 4.10
N ILE A 122 20.38 46.46 4.61
CA ILE A 122 21.54 45.60 4.34
C ILE A 122 21.30 44.95 2.97
N ALA A 123 21.33 45.75 1.91
CA ALA A 123 21.37 45.22 0.54
C ALA A 123 22.84 44.93 0.21
N ALA A 124 23.27 43.70 0.46
CA ALA A 124 24.64 43.26 0.20
C ALA A 124 24.98 43.42 -1.29
N LYS A 125 26.11 44.06 -1.59
CA LYS A 125 26.50 44.39 -2.97
C LYS A 125 27.38 43.27 -3.54
N TRP A 126 26.79 42.10 -3.77
CA TRP A 126 27.51 40.95 -4.33
C TRP A 126 27.49 41.00 -5.85
N GLU A 127 28.66 40.90 -6.47
CA GLU A 127 28.81 40.87 -7.92
C GLU A 127 29.34 39.50 -8.35
N LEU A 128 28.64 38.86 -9.28
CA LEU A 128 29.09 37.62 -9.91
C LEU A 128 29.87 37.97 -11.18
N GLN A 129 31.14 37.57 -11.26
CA GLN A 129 31.96 37.74 -12.45
C GLN A 129 32.34 36.39 -13.05
N PHE A 130 32.21 36.28 -14.37
CA PHE A 130 32.66 35.12 -15.13
C PHE A 130 34.00 35.47 -15.80
N GLY A 131 35.04 34.73 -15.42
CA GLY A 131 36.36 34.84 -16.03
C GLY A 131 36.34 34.28 -17.45
N LYS A 132 37.21 34.80 -18.31
CA LYS A 132 37.38 34.34 -19.70
C LYS A 132 37.85 32.88 -19.79
N ASP A 133 38.36 32.35 -18.68
CA ASP A 133 38.94 31.00 -18.55
C ASP A 133 37.90 29.96 -18.09
N GLY A 134 36.62 30.36 -18.00
CA GLY A 134 35.54 29.51 -17.51
C GLY A 134 35.43 29.43 -15.98
N GLY A 135 36.30 30.12 -15.24
CA GLY A 135 36.18 30.29 -13.80
C GLY A 135 35.06 31.26 -13.43
N PHE A 136 34.39 31.03 -12.29
CA PHE A 136 33.47 31.99 -11.70
C PHE A 136 34.08 32.58 -10.42
N SER A 137 33.93 33.88 -10.21
CA SER A 137 34.34 34.58 -9.00
C SER A 137 33.16 35.37 -8.43
N ILE A 138 32.90 35.19 -7.13
CA ILE A 138 31.88 35.94 -6.40
C ILE A 138 32.61 37.06 -5.65
N ASN A 139 32.43 38.30 -6.08
CA ASN A 139 32.95 39.45 -5.37
C ASN A 139 31.95 39.85 -4.29
N THR A 140 32.34 39.69 -3.04
CA THR A 140 31.53 40.07 -1.87
C THR A 140 32.11 41.32 -1.23
N ASP A 141 31.27 42.11 -0.57
CA ASP A 141 31.64 43.25 0.27
C ASP A 141 32.02 42.85 1.70
N ILE A 142 32.27 41.55 1.93
CA ILE A 142 32.58 40.99 3.24
C ILE A 142 34.06 41.20 3.55
N GLN A 143 34.36 42.29 4.27
CA GLN A 143 35.74 42.67 4.62
C GLN A 143 36.23 42.08 5.95
N SER A 144 35.35 41.47 6.75
CA SER A 144 35.71 40.92 8.07
C SER A 144 34.84 39.73 8.46
N TYR A 145 35.36 38.89 9.36
CA TYR A 145 34.63 37.76 9.94
C TYR A 145 33.33 38.18 10.64
N THR A 146 33.33 39.34 11.30
CA THR A 146 32.15 39.89 11.96
C THR A 146 31.10 40.37 10.96
N SER A 147 31.52 40.86 9.78
CA SER A 147 30.61 41.20 8.68
C SER A 147 29.99 39.93 8.08
N LEU A 148 30.78 38.87 7.94
CA LEU A 148 30.31 37.55 7.50
C LEU A 148 29.26 36.99 8.45
N LEU A 149 29.52 37.01 9.76
CA LEU A 149 28.57 36.55 10.77
C LEU A 149 27.27 37.35 10.73
N ARG A 150 27.32 38.68 10.59
CA ARG A 150 26.11 39.50 10.42
C ARG A 150 25.31 39.15 9.17
N HIS A 151 25.97 38.83 8.07
CA HIS A 151 25.29 38.36 6.85
C HIS A 151 24.66 36.98 7.04
N ILE A 152 25.36 36.06 7.72
CA ILE A 152 24.82 34.73 8.06
C ILE A 152 23.63 34.87 9.00
N GLU A 153 23.72 35.70 10.03
CA GLU A 153 22.62 35.96 10.97
C GLU A 153 21.43 36.63 10.27
N ALA A 154 21.65 37.61 9.40
CA ALA A 154 20.58 38.23 8.60
C ALA A 154 19.90 37.22 7.65
N LEU A 155 20.68 36.34 7.01
CA LEU A 155 20.14 35.22 6.24
C LEU A 155 19.38 34.24 7.15
N SER A 156 19.80 34.05 8.40
CA SER A 156 19.16 33.14 9.36
C SER A 156 17.83 33.70 9.89
N THR A 157 17.72 35.03 10.06
CA THR A 157 16.50 35.69 10.54
C THR A 157 15.47 35.92 9.43
N GLU A 158 15.88 36.03 8.17
CA GLU A 158 14.96 36.08 7.02
C GLU A 158 14.65 34.70 6.39
N SER A 159 15.40 33.64 6.70
CA SER A 159 15.17 32.29 6.16
C SER A 159 14.81 31.24 7.22
N ALA A 160 13.52 31.12 7.49
CA ALA A 160 12.97 29.79 7.64
C ALA A 160 12.99 29.13 6.25
N PHE A 161 13.99 28.28 6.00
CA PHE A 161 14.20 27.46 4.79
C PHE A 161 14.80 28.14 3.55
N CYS A 162 16.12 28.04 3.39
CA CYS A 162 16.72 27.89 2.07
C CYS A 162 17.74 26.75 2.07
N PRO A 163 17.40 25.55 1.55
CA PRO A 163 18.43 24.60 1.17
C PRO A 163 19.05 25.10 -0.14
N ILE A 164 20.37 25.36 -0.12
CA ILE A 164 21.18 25.59 -1.31
C ILE A 164 21.31 24.25 -2.06
N ILE A 165 20.20 23.81 -2.64
CA ILE A 165 20.09 22.80 -3.67
C ILE A 165 19.15 23.42 -4.69
N ARG A 166 19.63 23.59 -5.92
CA ARG A 166 18.96 24.21 -7.06
C ARG A 166 17.47 23.81 -7.16
N GLN A 167 16.58 24.57 -6.53
CA GLN A 167 15.20 24.62 -6.96
C GLN A 167 15.11 25.67 -8.07
N PRO A 168 14.66 25.32 -9.29
CA PRO A 168 14.24 26.31 -10.26
C PRO A 168 13.25 27.24 -9.58
N MET A 169 13.48 28.55 -9.70
CA MET A 169 12.81 29.57 -8.87
C MET A 169 11.29 29.38 -8.87
N LEU A 170 10.72 29.17 -7.67
CA LEU A 170 9.28 29.11 -7.42
C LEU A 170 8.53 30.35 -7.95
N ALA A 171 9.24 31.45 -8.24
CA ALA A 171 8.69 32.66 -8.84
C ALA A 171 8.15 32.46 -10.27
N SER A 172 8.58 31.44 -11.04
CA SER A 172 7.99 31.17 -12.36
C SER A 172 6.73 30.29 -12.30
N LEU A 173 6.37 29.78 -11.12
CA LEU A 173 5.18 28.94 -10.89
C LEU A 173 3.96 29.74 -10.43
N SER A 174 4.11 31.03 -10.12
CA SER A 174 3.03 31.88 -9.61
C SER A 174 2.03 32.38 -10.65
N VAL A 175 2.15 31.94 -11.91
CA VAL A 175 1.22 32.34 -12.98
C VAL A 175 0.03 31.37 -13.10
N GLY A 176 0.14 30.15 -12.56
CA GLY A 176 -0.97 29.19 -12.46
C GLY A 176 -1.56 29.16 -11.06
N ASP A 177 -2.85 28.84 -10.93
CA ASP A 177 -3.67 28.84 -9.70
C ASP A 177 -3.16 27.94 -8.54
N GLY A 178 -1.93 27.43 -8.60
CA GLY A 178 -1.36 26.54 -7.58
C GLY A 178 -1.94 25.13 -7.63
N PHE A 179 -2.52 24.72 -8.76
CA PHE A 179 -3.04 23.37 -8.99
C PHE A 179 -2.25 22.64 -10.07
N LEU A 180 -2.14 21.32 -9.90
CA LEU A 180 -1.51 20.40 -10.84
C LEU A 180 -2.58 19.53 -11.49
N HIS A 181 -2.50 19.36 -12.81
CA HIS A 181 -3.34 18.39 -13.50
C HIS A 181 -2.79 16.98 -13.31
N LYS A 182 -3.67 16.07 -12.88
CA LYS A 182 -3.33 14.67 -12.64
C LYS A 182 -3.45 13.86 -13.94
N ASN A 183 -2.34 13.32 -14.39
CA ASN A 183 -2.26 12.43 -15.53
C ASN A 183 -2.58 10.98 -15.14
N MET A 184 -3.27 10.29 -16.06
CA MET A 184 -3.49 8.85 -15.98
C MET A 184 -2.25 8.10 -16.45
N VAL A 185 -1.33 7.81 -15.52
CA VAL A 185 -0.13 7.04 -15.86
C VAL A 185 -0.48 5.62 -16.33
N SER A 186 0.24 5.18 -17.36
CA SER A 186 0.13 3.82 -17.86
C SER A 186 0.75 2.83 -16.87
N THR A 187 -0.11 2.22 -16.07
CA THR A 187 0.26 1.24 -15.04
C THR A 187 0.15 -0.18 -15.58
N VAL A 188 0.85 -0.46 -16.68
CA VAL A 188 0.68 -1.67 -17.48
C VAL A 188 0.94 -2.92 -16.64
N LEU A 189 2.05 -2.97 -15.92
CA LEU A 189 2.46 -4.15 -15.17
C LEU A 189 1.57 -4.34 -13.95
N ARG A 190 1.18 -3.27 -13.26
CA ARG A 190 0.21 -3.36 -12.15
C ARG A 190 -1.17 -3.80 -12.63
N LYS A 191 -1.65 -3.28 -13.76
CA LYS A 191 -2.91 -3.70 -14.41
C LYS A 191 -2.85 -5.15 -14.86
N GLY A 192 -1.75 -5.55 -15.50
CA GLY A 192 -1.47 -6.91 -15.94
C GLY A 192 -1.49 -7.89 -14.77
N ASN A 193 -0.69 -7.61 -13.74
CA ASN A 193 -0.64 -8.39 -12.50
C ASN A 193 -2.02 -8.53 -11.84
N PHE A 194 -2.79 -7.45 -11.76
CA PHE A 194 -4.15 -7.52 -11.24
C PHE A 194 -5.06 -8.39 -12.11
N ARG A 195 -5.08 -8.18 -13.43
CA ARG A 195 -5.90 -8.96 -14.37
C ARG A 195 -5.57 -10.44 -14.30
N ILE A 196 -4.29 -10.81 -14.32
CA ILE A 196 -3.89 -12.20 -14.24
C ILE A 196 -4.25 -12.79 -12.88
N THR A 197 -4.08 -12.05 -11.78
CA THR A 197 -4.52 -12.52 -10.45
C THR A 197 -6.03 -12.80 -10.44
N ILE A 198 -6.84 -11.92 -11.01
CA ILE A 198 -8.30 -12.14 -11.13
C ILE A 198 -8.62 -13.35 -12.01
N ALA A 199 -7.91 -13.54 -13.12
CA ALA A 199 -8.07 -14.71 -13.98
C ALA A 199 -7.72 -16.01 -13.22
N SER A 200 -6.63 -16.01 -12.44
CA SER A 200 -6.20 -17.16 -11.64
C SER A 200 -7.20 -17.49 -10.54
N ILE A 201 -7.80 -16.49 -9.90
CA ILE A 201 -8.89 -16.68 -8.94
C ILE A 201 -10.07 -17.39 -9.62
N GLN A 202 -10.48 -16.92 -10.81
CA GLN A 202 -11.60 -17.51 -11.55
C GLN A 202 -11.32 -18.96 -11.96
N LYS A 203 -10.08 -19.29 -12.36
CA LYS A 203 -9.71 -20.67 -12.71
C LYS A 203 -9.58 -21.57 -11.48
N THR A 204 -9.08 -21.04 -10.37
CA THR A 204 -8.97 -21.79 -9.10
C THR A 204 -10.34 -22.18 -8.54
N GLN A 205 -11.36 -21.33 -8.69
CA GLN A 205 -12.74 -21.65 -8.28
C GLN A 205 -13.33 -22.88 -9.01
N LEU A 206 -12.80 -23.24 -10.19
CA LEU A 206 -13.25 -24.41 -10.94
C LEU A 206 -12.57 -25.71 -10.48
N LYS A 207 -11.41 -25.62 -9.83
CA LYS A 207 -10.65 -26.78 -9.34
C LYS A 207 -11.11 -27.11 -7.93
N GLN A 208 -11.97 -28.12 -7.80
CA GLN A 208 -12.19 -28.75 -6.51
C GLN A 208 -10.89 -29.47 -6.13
N ILE A 209 -10.29 -29.07 -5.00
CA ILE A 209 -9.20 -29.84 -4.42
C ILE A 209 -9.85 -31.06 -3.75
N PRO A 210 -9.47 -32.30 -4.11
CA PRO A 210 -9.93 -33.48 -3.40
C PRO A 210 -9.65 -33.33 -1.90
N GLN A 211 -10.65 -33.59 -1.07
CA GLN A 211 -10.46 -33.59 0.37
C GLN A 211 -9.63 -34.82 0.75
N LEU A 212 -8.32 -34.65 0.92
CA LEU A 212 -7.46 -35.65 1.50
C LEU A 212 -7.70 -35.70 3.01
N ILE A 213 -8.19 -36.84 3.48
CA ILE A 213 -8.34 -37.14 4.91
C ILE A 213 -7.13 -37.95 5.41
N GLU A 214 -6.53 -38.75 4.53
CA GLU A 214 -5.36 -39.56 4.86
C GLU A 214 -4.07 -38.73 4.74
N PRO A 215 -3.07 -38.96 5.62
CA PRO A 215 -1.80 -38.26 5.56
C PRO A 215 -1.08 -38.61 4.25
N PRO A 216 -0.60 -37.63 3.47
CA PRO A 216 0.20 -37.92 2.29
C PRO A 216 1.44 -38.74 2.66
N PRO A 217 1.94 -39.63 1.76
CA PRO A 217 3.06 -40.53 2.03
C PRO A 217 4.32 -39.84 2.57
N VAL A 218 4.52 -38.56 2.21
CA VAL A 218 5.63 -37.71 2.66
C VAL A 218 5.62 -37.52 4.18
N LEU A 219 4.45 -37.37 4.81
CA LEU A 219 4.35 -37.21 6.27
C LEU A 219 4.73 -38.47 7.03
N LEU A 220 4.56 -39.65 6.42
CA LEU A 220 4.99 -40.91 7.03
C LEU A 220 6.52 -41.00 7.12
N GLN A 221 7.24 -40.22 6.31
CA GLN A 221 8.71 -40.24 6.25
C GLN A 221 9.37 -39.16 7.13
N GLN A 222 8.68 -38.05 7.42
CA GLN A 222 9.26 -36.90 8.15
C GLN A 222 8.55 -36.60 9.47
N LYS A 223 8.89 -37.35 10.53
CA LYS A 223 8.45 -37.02 11.89
C LYS A 223 8.96 -35.64 12.29
N GLY A 224 8.07 -34.78 12.77
CA GLY A 224 8.40 -33.43 13.26
C GLY A 224 8.42 -32.33 12.20
N LEU A 225 7.91 -32.58 10.99
CA LEU A 225 7.86 -31.58 9.92
C LEU A 225 7.11 -30.30 10.34
N SER A 226 6.01 -30.43 11.09
CA SER A 226 5.24 -29.28 11.60
C SER A 226 6.10 -28.34 12.47
N LEU A 227 6.93 -28.90 13.36
CA LEU A 227 7.84 -28.11 14.19
C LEU A 227 8.93 -27.44 13.34
N GLN A 228 9.47 -28.14 12.34
CA GLN A 228 10.45 -27.57 11.41
C GLN A 228 9.86 -26.42 10.59
N LEU A 229 8.61 -26.53 10.14
CA LEU A 229 7.86 -25.46 9.47
C LEU A 229 7.71 -24.22 10.37
N VAL A 230 7.32 -24.42 11.63
CA VAL A 230 7.18 -23.34 12.61
C VAL A 230 8.54 -22.66 12.88
N GLN A 231 9.59 -23.45 13.11
CA GLN A 231 10.95 -22.92 13.32
C GLN A 231 11.44 -22.12 12.11
N THR A 232 11.24 -22.66 10.90
CA THR A 232 11.63 -21.97 9.65
C THR A 232 10.84 -20.68 9.44
N TYR A 233 9.56 -20.66 9.84
CA TYR A 233 8.75 -19.46 9.82
C TYR A 233 9.34 -18.37 10.73
N PHE A 234 9.66 -18.69 11.99
CA PHE A 234 10.27 -17.74 12.94
C PHE A 234 11.67 -17.28 12.51
N ALA A 235 12.46 -18.16 11.90
CA ALA A 235 13.81 -17.84 11.42
C ALA A 235 13.84 -16.93 10.18
N CYS A 236 12.75 -16.88 9.39
CA CYS A 236 12.75 -16.15 8.12
C CYS A 236 11.53 -15.26 7.92
N ARG A 237 10.35 -15.85 7.71
CA ARG A 237 9.18 -15.10 7.26
C ARG A 237 8.60 -14.19 8.34
N PHE A 238 8.76 -14.57 9.59
CA PHE A 238 8.38 -13.81 10.78
C PHE A 238 9.00 -12.41 10.81
N LEU A 239 10.28 -12.27 10.45
CA LEU A 239 10.98 -10.99 10.49
C LEU A 239 10.49 -9.99 9.43
N HIS A 240 9.84 -10.49 8.37
CA HIS A 240 9.18 -9.62 7.41
C HIS A 240 7.91 -9.00 8.01
N ARG A 241 7.18 -9.72 8.87
CA ARG A 241 5.97 -9.22 9.52
C ARG A 241 5.77 -9.95 10.85
N VAL A 242 6.11 -9.28 11.94
CA VAL A 242 6.08 -9.83 13.30
C VAL A 242 4.63 -9.86 13.80
N ILE A 243 3.94 -10.98 13.60
CA ILE A 243 2.54 -11.18 14.02
C ILE A 243 2.40 -11.94 15.34
N PHE A 244 3.52 -12.41 15.91
CA PHE A 244 3.57 -13.16 17.17
C PHE A 244 4.67 -12.63 18.08
N HIS A 245 4.52 -12.88 19.37
CA HIS A 245 5.55 -12.95 20.38
C HIS A 245 6.02 -14.40 20.49
N GLN A 246 7.29 -14.67 20.16
CA GLN A 246 7.76 -16.03 19.93
C GLN A 246 7.68 -16.91 21.19
N ALA A 247 8.16 -16.45 22.34
CA ALA A 247 8.13 -17.24 23.57
C ALA A 247 6.70 -17.65 23.94
N THR A 248 5.78 -16.69 23.99
CA THR A 248 4.36 -16.96 24.27
C THR A 248 3.72 -17.88 23.23
N PHE A 249 4.11 -17.78 21.95
CA PHE A 249 3.61 -18.71 20.94
C PHE A 249 4.03 -20.16 21.24
N TYR A 250 5.30 -20.39 21.57
CA TYR A 250 5.80 -21.73 21.89
C TYR A 250 5.16 -22.26 23.17
N ASP A 251 5.07 -21.44 24.20
CA ASP A 251 4.48 -21.83 25.49
C ASP A 251 3.02 -22.24 25.34
N LEU A 252 2.21 -21.42 24.65
CA LEU A 252 0.78 -21.69 24.52
C LEU A 252 0.47 -22.81 23.53
N PHE A 253 1.15 -22.85 22.39
CA PHE A 253 0.68 -23.63 21.24
C PHE A 253 1.60 -24.77 20.84
N VAL A 254 2.79 -24.89 21.43
CA VAL A 254 3.76 -25.96 21.09
C VAL A 254 4.07 -26.82 22.31
N ASN A 255 4.54 -26.20 23.40
CA ASN A 255 5.04 -26.90 24.58
C ASN A 255 3.94 -27.60 25.39
N ASN A 256 2.71 -27.08 25.35
CA ASN A 256 1.56 -27.65 26.06
C ASN A 256 0.92 -28.87 25.37
N TYR A 257 1.38 -29.23 24.16
CA TYR A 257 0.85 -30.37 23.42
C TYR A 257 1.87 -31.50 23.37
N ALA A 258 1.41 -32.75 23.55
CA ALA A 258 2.28 -33.92 23.47
C ALA A 258 2.90 -34.12 22.07
N ASP A 259 2.19 -33.67 21.03
CA ASP A 259 2.63 -33.62 19.64
C ASP A 259 2.28 -32.23 19.08
N PRO A 260 3.23 -31.48 18.48
CA PRO A 260 2.95 -30.18 17.86
C PRO A 260 1.79 -30.22 16.87
N GLU A 261 1.56 -31.33 16.16
CA GLU A 261 0.42 -31.41 15.23
C GLU A 261 -0.94 -31.55 15.92
N SER A 262 -0.98 -31.83 17.22
CA SER A 262 -2.23 -31.81 18.00
C SER A 262 -2.72 -30.37 18.26
N SER A 263 -1.85 -29.38 18.10
CA SER A 263 -2.21 -27.97 18.21
C SER A 263 -2.86 -27.49 16.91
N PRO A 264 -4.11 -26.99 16.95
CA PRO A 264 -4.77 -26.46 15.75
C PRO A 264 -4.07 -25.21 15.22
N VAL A 265 -3.44 -24.42 16.10
CA VAL A 265 -2.65 -23.24 15.73
C VAL A 265 -1.42 -23.64 14.93
N VAL A 266 -0.66 -24.63 15.39
CA VAL A 266 0.51 -25.15 14.66
C VAL A 266 0.12 -25.70 13.31
N CYS A 267 -0.99 -26.44 13.22
CA CYS A 267 -1.52 -26.93 11.94
C CYS A 267 -1.94 -25.77 11.00
N ALA A 268 -2.70 -24.78 11.49
CA ALA A 268 -3.14 -23.66 10.67
C ALA A 268 -1.96 -22.80 10.18
N LEU A 269 -0.97 -22.56 11.04
CA LEU A 269 0.27 -21.87 10.68
C LEU A 269 1.06 -22.67 9.65
N SER A 270 1.25 -23.97 9.85
CA SER A 270 1.95 -24.85 8.91
C SER A 270 1.30 -24.83 7.52
N ALA A 271 -0.03 -24.92 7.46
CA ALA A 271 -0.78 -24.78 6.21
C ALA A 271 -0.51 -23.44 5.52
N ALA A 272 -0.60 -22.33 6.27
CA ALA A 272 -0.32 -21.02 5.72
C ALA A 272 1.13 -20.90 5.23
N VAL A 273 2.11 -21.35 6.02
CA VAL A 273 3.55 -21.31 5.71
C VAL A 273 3.90 -22.06 4.44
N LEU A 274 3.30 -23.23 4.20
CA LEU A 274 3.47 -24.02 2.97
C LEU A 274 2.98 -23.30 1.71
N THR A 275 2.18 -22.25 1.86
CA THR A 275 1.71 -21.42 0.74
C THR A 275 2.39 -20.04 0.68
N MET A 276 3.30 -19.76 1.62
CA MET A 276 4.09 -18.53 1.64
C MET A 276 5.29 -18.61 0.69
N ARG A 277 5.71 -17.43 0.21
CA ARG A 277 6.82 -17.28 -0.73
C ARG A 277 8.15 -17.30 0.03
N CYS A 278 8.68 -18.49 0.32
CA CYS A 278 9.91 -18.63 1.09
C CYS A 278 10.83 -19.72 0.55
N LYS A 279 12.07 -19.37 0.20
CA LYS A 279 13.07 -20.33 -0.31
C LYS A 279 13.44 -21.40 0.71
N HIS A 280 13.52 -21.03 1.99
CA HIS A 280 13.79 -21.99 3.06
C HIS A 280 12.71 -23.07 3.16
N ILE A 281 11.44 -22.70 2.97
CA ILE A 281 10.32 -23.65 2.95
C ILE A 281 10.38 -24.53 1.70
N MET A 282 10.71 -23.96 0.54
CA MET A 282 10.91 -24.74 -0.69
C MET A 282 12.03 -25.76 -0.59
N ASN A 283 13.13 -25.41 0.07
CA ASN A 283 14.25 -26.32 0.27
C ASN A 283 13.90 -27.48 1.21
N MET A 284 12.93 -27.27 2.11
CA MET A 284 12.49 -28.27 3.07
C MET A 284 11.39 -29.17 2.50
N VAL A 285 10.44 -28.60 1.76
CA VAL A 285 9.30 -29.32 1.19
C VAL A 285 9.25 -29.06 -0.32
N PRO A 286 9.43 -30.10 -1.15
CA PRO A 286 9.32 -29.99 -2.60
C PRO A 286 8.02 -29.31 -3.04
N TYR A 287 8.12 -28.44 -4.04
CA TYR A 287 7.04 -27.56 -4.47
C TYR A 287 5.75 -28.32 -4.85
N ASP A 288 5.88 -29.46 -5.51
CA ASP A 288 4.81 -30.35 -5.92
C ASP A 288 4.03 -30.93 -4.73
N GLN A 289 4.66 -31.05 -3.56
CA GLN A 289 4.07 -31.63 -2.35
C GLN A 289 3.46 -30.58 -1.41
N GLN A 290 3.88 -29.31 -1.51
CA GLN A 290 3.45 -28.23 -0.61
C GLN A 290 1.94 -28.04 -0.56
N MET A 291 1.27 -28.17 -1.71
CA MET A 291 -0.19 -27.99 -1.82
C MET A 291 -0.97 -29.09 -1.09
N GLU A 292 -0.56 -30.34 -1.25
CA GLU A 292 -1.21 -31.49 -0.60
C GLU A 292 -0.97 -31.47 0.92
N LEU A 293 0.25 -31.19 1.34
CA LEU A 293 0.61 -31.02 2.75
C LEU A 293 -0.11 -29.83 3.38
N GLY A 294 -0.22 -28.71 2.66
CA GLY A 294 -0.94 -27.53 3.11
C GLY A 294 -2.42 -27.84 3.35
N GLU A 295 -3.06 -28.59 2.45
CA GLU A 295 -4.45 -29.02 2.58
C GLU A 295 -4.64 -30.02 3.74
N TYR A 296 -3.68 -30.92 3.96
CA TYR A 296 -3.67 -31.83 5.12
C TYR A 296 -3.70 -31.03 6.44
N PHE A 297 -2.73 -30.14 6.64
CA PHE A 297 -2.64 -29.33 7.87
C PHE A 297 -3.86 -28.41 8.03
N PHE A 298 -4.35 -27.83 6.92
CA PHE A 298 -5.56 -27.02 6.93
C PHE A 298 -6.78 -27.82 7.39
N ASN A 299 -6.96 -29.04 6.90
CA ASN A 299 -8.08 -29.91 7.29
C ASN A 299 -7.96 -30.36 8.74
N LYS A 300 -6.75 -30.68 9.21
CA LYS A 300 -6.50 -31.03 10.62
C LYS A 300 -6.85 -29.87 11.56
N ALA A 301 -6.37 -28.65 11.25
CA ALA A 301 -6.73 -27.45 11.99
C ALA A 301 -8.24 -27.18 11.99
N ARG A 302 -8.88 -27.32 10.82
CA ARG A 302 -10.34 -27.14 10.66
C ARG A 302 -11.15 -28.14 11.47
N GLN A 303 -10.72 -29.40 11.53
CA GLN A 303 -11.38 -30.44 12.32
C GLN A 303 -11.22 -30.15 13.82
N ALA A 304 -10.01 -29.83 14.28
CA ALA A 304 -9.74 -29.52 15.67
C ALA A 304 -10.55 -28.30 16.16
N VAL A 305 -10.57 -27.19 15.40
CA VAL A 305 -11.36 -26.00 15.78
C VAL A 305 -12.87 -26.24 15.70
N SER A 306 -13.33 -27.20 14.88
CA SER A 306 -14.75 -27.55 14.83
C SER A 306 -15.25 -28.26 16.08
N LEU A 307 -14.34 -28.85 16.87
CA LEU A 307 -14.65 -29.43 18.18
C LEU A 307 -14.77 -28.36 19.28
N GLN A 308 -14.09 -27.22 19.11
CA GLN A 308 -14.13 -26.04 20.00
C GLN A 308 -15.21 -25.03 19.55
N PHE A 309 -16.30 -25.50 18.94
CA PHE A 309 -17.33 -24.63 18.39
C PHE A 309 -17.91 -23.70 19.48
N ASP A 310 -18.00 -22.39 19.17
CA ASP A 310 -18.43 -21.27 20.05
C ASP A 310 -17.43 -20.78 21.11
N GLU A 311 -16.21 -21.31 21.21
CA GLU A 311 -15.21 -20.78 22.14
C GLU A 311 -14.40 -19.62 21.55
N ALA A 312 -14.60 -18.40 22.08
CA ALA A 312 -13.85 -17.22 21.70
C ALA A 312 -12.52 -17.16 22.46
N THR A 313 -11.48 -17.82 21.92
CA THR A 313 -10.13 -17.84 22.49
C THR A 313 -9.12 -17.25 21.51
N ILE A 314 -7.93 -16.89 22.02
CA ILE A 314 -6.83 -16.45 21.16
C ILE A 314 -6.41 -17.58 20.19
N GLU A 315 -6.51 -18.84 20.61
CA GLU A 315 -6.26 -20.02 19.78
C GLU A 315 -7.21 -20.07 18.58
N THR A 316 -8.54 -20.01 18.82
CA THR A 316 -9.53 -20.05 17.73
C THR A 316 -9.39 -18.84 16.80
N MET A 317 -9.09 -17.65 17.33
CA MET A 317 -8.79 -16.46 16.53
C MET A 317 -7.59 -16.67 15.60
N ILE A 318 -6.46 -17.16 16.12
CA ILE A 318 -5.24 -17.41 15.35
C ILE A 318 -5.48 -18.45 14.27
N VAL A 319 -6.18 -19.54 14.60
CA VAL A 319 -6.54 -20.62 13.65
C VAL A 319 -7.32 -20.03 12.48
N TYR A 320 -8.42 -19.32 12.73
CA TYR A 320 -9.22 -18.74 11.66
C TYR A 320 -8.47 -17.69 10.84
N LEU A 321 -7.62 -16.87 11.47
CA LEU A 321 -6.78 -15.92 10.75
C LEU A 321 -5.81 -16.63 9.79
N HIS A 322 -5.12 -17.67 10.25
CA HIS A 322 -4.15 -18.40 9.40
C HIS A 322 -4.84 -19.25 8.33
N MET A 323 -6.03 -19.78 8.61
CA MET A 323 -6.90 -20.37 7.59
C MET A 323 -7.29 -19.35 6.51
N ALA A 324 -7.58 -18.10 6.90
CA ALA A 324 -7.86 -17.02 5.94
C ALA A 324 -6.61 -16.66 5.12
N LEU A 325 -5.42 -16.61 5.74
CA LEU A 325 -4.16 -16.36 5.04
C LEU A 325 -3.81 -17.50 4.06
N TYR A 326 -3.97 -18.76 4.47
CA TYR A 326 -3.83 -19.92 3.59
C TYR A 326 -4.72 -19.80 2.36
N LYS A 327 -6.03 -19.56 2.54
CA LYS A 327 -6.97 -19.39 1.41
C LYS A 327 -6.65 -18.15 0.58
N SER A 328 -6.10 -17.08 1.18
CA SER A 328 -5.65 -15.90 0.45
C SER A 328 -4.45 -16.21 -0.45
N ASN A 329 -3.45 -16.91 0.07
CA ASN A 329 -2.26 -17.34 -0.68
C ASN A 329 -2.63 -18.29 -1.83
N LEU A 330 -3.69 -19.08 -1.67
CA LEU A 330 -4.25 -19.94 -2.71
C LEU A 330 -5.20 -19.23 -3.68
N LEU A 331 -5.27 -17.90 -3.65
CA LEU A 331 -6.13 -17.10 -4.52
C LEU A 331 -7.62 -17.50 -4.41
N ARG A 332 -8.09 -17.80 -3.19
CA ARG A 332 -9.49 -18.14 -2.84
C ARG A 332 -10.11 -17.07 -1.92
N PRO A 333 -10.34 -15.85 -2.43
CA PRO A 333 -10.73 -14.69 -1.62
C PRO A 333 -12.11 -14.85 -0.95
N GLN A 334 -13.03 -15.60 -1.56
CA GLN A 334 -14.34 -15.86 -0.94
C GLN A 334 -14.23 -16.79 0.28
N GLU A 335 -13.44 -17.86 0.18
CA GLU A 335 -13.18 -18.76 1.32
C GLU A 335 -12.38 -18.03 2.40
N ALA A 336 -11.35 -17.28 2.01
CA ALA A 336 -10.55 -16.46 2.92
C ALA A 336 -11.42 -15.47 3.71
N HIS A 337 -12.37 -14.82 3.05
CA HIS A 337 -13.30 -13.89 3.69
C HIS A 337 -14.15 -14.57 4.77
N VAL A 338 -14.58 -15.82 4.58
CA VAL A 338 -15.40 -16.54 5.58
C VAL A 338 -14.60 -16.72 6.87
N TYR A 339 -13.39 -17.26 6.78
CA TYR A 339 -12.53 -17.47 7.95
C TYR A 339 -12.10 -16.16 8.60
N LEU A 340 -11.81 -15.15 7.79
CA LEU A 340 -11.46 -13.82 8.30
C LEU A 340 -12.60 -13.18 9.08
N ASP A 341 -13.84 -13.31 8.61
CA ASP A 341 -15.03 -12.81 9.32
C ASP A 341 -15.19 -13.48 10.69
N MET A 342 -14.93 -14.79 10.79
CA MET A 342 -14.93 -15.50 12.07
C MET A 342 -13.83 -14.99 13.01
N ALA A 343 -12.59 -14.88 12.52
CA ALA A 343 -11.47 -14.36 13.29
C ALA A 343 -11.72 -12.94 13.80
N ILE A 344 -12.33 -12.08 12.98
CA ILE A 344 -12.68 -10.70 13.34
C ILE A 344 -13.70 -10.65 14.47
N ARG A 345 -14.74 -11.48 14.42
CA ARG A 345 -15.76 -11.52 15.48
C ARG A 345 -15.17 -12.01 16.80
N ILE A 346 -14.35 -13.06 16.76
CA ILE A 346 -13.65 -13.57 17.95
C ILE A 346 -12.73 -12.48 18.52
N ARG A 347 -12.00 -11.76 17.66
CA ARG A 347 -11.17 -10.63 18.09
C ARG A 347 -11.96 -9.58 18.84
N GLN A 348 -13.17 -9.21 18.38
CA GLN A 348 -14.01 -8.23 19.05
C GLN A 348 -14.43 -8.72 20.45
N ILE A 349 -14.84 -9.97 20.56
CA ILE A 349 -15.19 -10.60 21.84
C ILE A 349 -13.97 -10.58 22.78
N LEU A 350 -12.80 -11.02 22.31
CA LEU A 350 -11.56 -11.00 23.11
C LEU A 350 -11.16 -9.59 23.56
N ALA A 351 -11.34 -8.58 22.69
CA ALA A 351 -11.03 -7.19 23.02
C ALA A 351 -11.91 -6.68 24.16
N GLU A 352 -13.20 -7.02 24.15
CA GLU A 352 -14.19 -6.54 25.13
C GLU A 352 -14.17 -7.35 26.43
N ASP A 353 -13.99 -8.66 26.35
CA ASP A 353 -14.13 -9.57 27.49
C ASP A 353 -12.78 -9.88 28.15
N THR A 354 -11.77 -10.26 27.37
CA THR A 354 -10.48 -10.77 27.90
C THR A 354 -9.45 -9.66 28.09
N PHE A 355 -9.31 -8.78 27.10
CA PHE A 355 -8.21 -7.82 27.06
C PHE A 355 -8.60 -6.39 27.47
N LYS A 356 -9.86 -6.16 27.85
CA LYS A 356 -10.33 -4.86 28.33
C LYS A 356 -9.80 -4.51 29.72
N HIS A 357 -9.64 -5.50 30.59
CA HIS A 357 -9.24 -5.32 31.98
C HIS A 357 -7.99 -6.15 32.29
N PRO A 358 -6.81 -5.54 32.43
CA PRO A 358 -5.59 -6.27 32.76
C PRO A 358 -5.70 -6.88 34.17
N PRO A 359 -5.11 -8.06 34.40
CA PRO A 359 -5.22 -8.75 35.68
C PRO A 359 -4.40 -8.04 36.77
N THR A 360 -4.83 -8.21 38.02
CA THR A 360 -4.27 -7.47 39.17
C THR A 360 -3.04 -8.15 39.79
N SER A 361 -2.91 -9.48 39.72
CA SER A 361 -1.80 -10.23 40.33
C SER A 361 -0.51 -10.19 39.49
N SER A 362 0.66 -10.28 40.12
CA SER A 362 1.97 -10.17 39.43
C SER A 362 2.28 -11.34 38.49
N GLU A 363 1.96 -12.58 38.88
CA GLU A 363 2.22 -13.76 38.05
C GLU A 363 1.33 -13.77 36.80
N SER A 364 0.03 -13.49 36.97
CA SER A 364 -0.89 -13.39 35.84
C SER A 364 -0.54 -12.23 34.89
N LYS A 365 0.09 -11.16 35.39
CA LYS A 365 0.54 -10.04 34.54
C LYS A 365 1.60 -10.44 33.52
N SER A 366 2.53 -11.33 33.85
CA SER A 366 3.60 -11.73 32.90
C SER A 366 3.02 -12.53 31.74
N GLN A 367 2.20 -13.54 32.05
CA GLN A 367 1.52 -14.35 31.04
C GLN A 367 0.56 -13.49 30.20
N TYR A 368 -0.24 -12.65 30.87
CA TYR A 368 -1.15 -11.73 30.20
C TYR A 368 -0.42 -10.75 29.28
N ALA A 369 0.76 -10.23 29.67
CA ALA A 369 1.51 -9.29 28.83
C ALA A 369 1.93 -9.94 27.51
N GLY A 370 2.43 -11.18 27.55
CA GLY A 370 2.77 -11.93 26.35
C GLY A 370 1.56 -12.24 25.47
N GLU A 371 0.45 -12.68 26.07
CA GLU A 371 -0.81 -12.96 25.37
C GLU A 371 -1.42 -11.70 24.73
N TYR A 372 -1.42 -10.60 25.46
CA TYR A 372 -1.90 -9.32 24.98
C TYR A 372 -1.03 -8.78 23.85
N GLU A 373 0.30 -8.87 23.98
CA GLU A 373 1.21 -8.47 22.89
C GLU A 373 1.00 -9.33 21.63
N ASN A 374 0.78 -10.63 21.79
CA ASN A 374 0.34 -11.52 20.70
C ASN A 374 -0.95 -11.01 20.05
N PHE A 375 -1.98 -10.71 20.85
CA PHE A 375 -3.26 -10.18 20.40
C PHE A 375 -3.07 -8.88 19.58
N LYS A 376 -2.24 -7.95 20.06
CA LYS A 376 -1.92 -6.70 19.34
C LYS A 376 -1.24 -6.98 18.00
N ARG A 377 -0.19 -7.82 17.98
CA ARG A 377 0.60 -8.11 16.78
C ARG A 377 -0.20 -8.83 15.70
N LEU A 378 -1.16 -9.66 16.08
CA LEU A 378 -2.07 -10.33 15.14
C LEU A 378 -2.87 -9.34 14.28
N HIS A 379 -3.05 -8.09 14.74
CA HIS A 379 -3.62 -7.00 13.92
C HIS A 379 -2.90 -6.87 12.57
N ALA A 380 -1.58 -7.03 12.54
CA ALA A 380 -0.83 -7.03 11.30
C ALA A 380 -1.26 -8.21 10.39
N GLY A 381 -1.49 -9.40 10.91
CA GLY A 381 -2.02 -10.52 10.12
C GLY A 381 -3.41 -10.23 9.52
N PHE A 382 -4.31 -9.62 10.31
CA PHE A 382 -5.63 -9.18 9.83
C PHE A 382 -5.50 -8.20 8.67
N GLN A 383 -4.64 -7.20 8.81
CA GLN A 383 -4.42 -6.22 7.75
C GLN A 383 -4.05 -6.94 6.44
N ASP A 384 -3.08 -7.86 6.45
CA ASP A 384 -2.62 -8.57 5.25
C ASP A 384 -3.74 -9.33 4.53
N ALA A 385 -4.52 -10.13 5.25
CA ALA A 385 -5.66 -10.84 4.69
C ALA A 385 -6.65 -9.87 4.04
N VAL A 386 -6.92 -8.74 4.68
CA VAL A 386 -7.83 -7.75 4.10
C VAL A 386 -7.21 -6.99 2.93
N ARG A 387 -5.92 -6.66 2.97
CA ARG A 387 -5.24 -6.01 1.83
C ARG A 387 -5.42 -6.84 0.57
N PHE A 388 -5.28 -8.16 0.69
CA PHE A 388 -5.53 -9.11 -0.39
C PHE A 388 -7.00 -9.10 -0.86
N ILE A 389 -7.97 -9.25 0.05
CA ILE A 389 -9.40 -9.24 -0.32
C ILE A 389 -9.81 -7.91 -0.97
N GLN A 390 -9.32 -6.78 -0.48
CA GLN A 390 -9.55 -5.46 -1.06
C GLN A 390 -8.93 -5.32 -2.45
N PHE A 391 -7.71 -5.83 -2.62
CA PHE A 391 -7.05 -5.87 -3.92
C PHE A 391 -7.93 -6.62 -4.93
N VAL A 392 -8.39 -7.83 -4.61
CA VAL A 392 -9.28 -8.61 -5.47
C VAL A 392 -10.59 -7.88 -5.78
N ASN A 393 -11.17 -7.20 -4.79
CA ASN A 393 -12.40 -6.43 -4.97
C ASN A 393 -12.20 -5.10 -5.73
N ASN A 394 -10.99 -4.87 -6.27
CA ASN A 394 -10.55 -3.65 -6.93
C ASN A 394 -10.74 -2.39 -6.07
N GLN A 395 -10.64 -2.52 -4.75
CA GLN A 395 -10.76 -1.39 -3.81
C GLN A 395 -9.42 -0.67 -3.60
N ARG A 396 -8.32 -1.20 -4.14
CA ARG A 396 -6.98 -0.61 -4.09
C ARG A 396 -6.53 0.01 -5.42
N GLY A 397 -7.51 0.28 -6.29
CA GLY A 397 -7.38 1.20 -7.40
C GLY A 397 -6.34 0.82 -8.44
N VAL A 398 -6.47 -0.39 -9.01
CA VAL A 398 -6.17 -0.45 -10.43
C VAL A 398 -7.24 0.40 -11.11
N PRO A 399 -6.90 1.49 -11.82
CA PRO A 399 -7.89 2.34 -12.48
C PRO A 399 -8.60 1.50 -13.54
N VAL A 400 -9.72 0.88 -13.16
CA VAL A 400 -10.66 0.24 -14.08
C VAL A 400 -11.60 1.36 -14.45
N LYS A 401 -11.69 1.69 -15.74
CA LYS A 401 -12.56 2.74 -16.28
C LYS A 401 -13.90 2.68 -15.55
N SER A 402 -14.14 3.67 -14.69
CA SER A 402 -15.30 3.73 -13.82
C SER A 402 -16.53 3.89 -14.70
N LYS A 403 -17.16 2.77 -15.09
CA LYS A 403 -18.49 2.83 -15.67
C LYS A 403 -19.43 3.24 -14.56
N ASN A 404 -19.74 4.53 -14.45
CA ASN A 404 -20.79 5.19 -13.64
C ASN A 404 -21.60 4.22 -12.78
N ARG A 405 -20.94 3.61 -11.78
CA ARG A 405 -21.60 2.65 -10.91
C ARG A 405 -21.98 3.45 -9.68
N PRO A 406 -23.28 3.56 -9.35
CA PRO A 406 -23.67 4.27 -8.16
C PRO A 406 -22.91 3.71 -6.95
N PRO A 407 -22.57 4.56 -5.95
CA PRO A 407 -21.86 4.12 -4.77
C PRO A 407 -22.59 2.91 -4.18
N ARG A 408 -21.94 1.75 -4.23
CA ARG A 408 -22.50 0.53 -3.65
C ARG A 408 -22.69 0.79 -2.17
N GLN A 409 -23.89 0.56 -1.66
CA GLN A 409 -24.16 0.55 -0.22
C GLN A 409 -23.06 -0.26 0.47
N GLU A 410 -22.40 0.41 1.41
CA GLU A 410 -21.28 -0.14 2.15
C GLU A 410 -21.75 -1.39 2.90
N LYS A 411 -21.14 -2.54 2.59
CA LYS A 411 -21.53 -3.79 3.25
C LYS A 411 -21.14 -3.72 4.73
N PRO A 412 -21.90 -4.33 5.66
CA PRO A 412 -21.57 -4.33 7.10
C PRO A 412 -20.11 -4.73 7.39
N PHE A 413 -19.58 -5.71 6.64
CA PHE A 413 -18.18 -6.13 6.74
C PHE A 413 -17.18 -5.00 6.45
N GLN A 414 -17.46 -4.09 5.51
CA GLN A 414 -16.58 -2.96 5.19
C GLN A 414 -16.51 -1.97 6.35
N LYS A 415 -17.62 -1.79 7.09
CA LYS A 415 -17.64 -0.95 8.29
C LYS A 415 -16.79 -1.54 9.41
N ILE A 416 -17.00 -2.83 9.73
CA ILE A 416 -16.20 -3.54 10.73
C ILE A 416 -14.72 -3.53 10.35
N PHE A 417 -14.42 -3.71 9.07
CA PHE A 417 -13.06 -3.65 8.58
C PHE A 417 -12.41 -2.28 8.77
N ARG A 418 -13.12 -1.19 8.44
CA ARG A 418 -12.62 0.17 8.67
C ARG A 418 -12.33 0.40 10.15
N TYR A 419 -13.19 -0.10 11.03
CA TYR A 419 -12.99 0.00 12.47
C TYR A 419 -11.70 -0.69 12.89
N ILE A 420 -11.48 -1.94 12.47
CA ILE A 420 -10.24 -2.66 12.78
C ILE A 420 -9.03 -1.88 12.27
N CYS A 421 -9.04 -1.41 11.02
CA CYS A 421 -7.94 -0.61 10.48
C CYS A 421 -7.75 0.76 11.12
N ALA A 422 -8.74 1.29 11.83
CA ALA A 422 -8.65 2.55 12.56
C ALA A 422 -8.10 2.36 13.97
N GLU A 423 -8.23 1.17 14.57
CA GLU A 423 -7.62 0.87 15.86
C GLU A 423 -6.09 0.75 15.71
N GLU A 424 -5.36 1.73 16.24
CA GLU A 424 -3.90 1.72 16.26
C GLU A 424 -3.37 0.76 17.34
N TYR A 425 -3.22 -0.52 16.99
CA TYR A 425 -2.44 -1.46 17.79
C TYR A 425 -0.97 -1.36 17.43
N LYS A 426 -0.22 -0.55 18.18
CA LYS A 426 1.24 -0.42 18.02
C LYS A 426 1.92 -1.62 18.70
N PRO A 427 2.59 -2.51 17.94
CA PRO A 427 3.34 -3.60 18.52
C PRO A 427 4.50 -3.06 19.35
N THR A 428 4.79 -3.73 20.45
CA THR A 428 5.84 -3.36 21.41
C THR A 428 6.78 -4.55 21.57
N ALA A 429 8.09 -4.29 21.51
CA ALA A 429 9.07 -5.33 21.76
C ALA A 429 9.00 -5.81 23.22
N MET A 430 9.05 -7.11 23.42
CA MET A 430 9.11 -7.72 24.75
C MET A 430 10.58 -7.89 25.18
N PRO A 431 10.89 -7.90 26.50
CA PRO A 431 12.26 -7.94 26.99
C PRO A 431 13.06 -9.19 26.62
N ASP A 432 12.38 -10.30 26.34
CA ASP A 432 12.96 -11.60 25.99
C ASP A 432 13.25 -11.75 24.49
N GLU A 433 12.88 -10.78 23.67
CA GLU A 433 13.04 -10.88 22.22
C GLU A 433 14.45 -10.55 21.72
N PRO A 434 14.96 -11.30 20.73
CA PRO A 434 16.26 -11.01 20.15
C PRO A 434 16.23 -9.67 19.41
N GLN A 435 17.38 -8.99 19.36
CA GLN A 435 17.51 -7.66 18.76
C GLN A 435 16.98 -7.57 17.32
N GLN A 436 17.12 -8.65 16.53
CA GLN A 436 16.59 -8.70 15.17
C GLN A 436 15.04 -8.60 15.13
N THR A 437 14.35 -9.25 16.06
CA THR A 437 12.89 -9.17 16.21
C THR A 437 12.48 -7.78 16.68
N VAL A 438 13.20 -7.21 17.66
CA VAL A 438 12.98 -5.82 18.12
C VAL A 438 13.06 -4.86 16.95
N ARG A 439 14.12 -4.97 16.12
CA ARG A 439 14.29 -4.14 14.92
C ARG A 439 13.16 -4.36 13.90
N ALA A 440 12.72 -5.60 13.70
CA ALA A 440 11.61 -5.91 12.80
C ALA A 440 10.26 -5.36 13.29
N ILE A 441 10.02 -5.29 14.59
CA ILE A 441 8.84 -4.64 15.19
C ILE A 441 8.89 -3.13 14.96
N MET A 442 10.03 -2.50 15.28
CA MET A 442 10.22 -1.07 15.09
C MET A 442 10.10 -0.67 13.62
N LYS A 443 10.62 -1.49 12.71
CA LYS A 443 10.41 -1.35 11.26
C LYS A 443 8.94 -1.19 10.91
N GLU A 444 8.04 -2.04 11.41
CA GLU A 444 6.61 -1.93 11.09
C GLU A 444 6.00 -0.62 11.63
N ASN A 445 6.43 -0.14 12.80
CA ASN A 445 6.01 1.16 13.33
C ASN A 445 6.40 2.31 12.38
N TYR A 446 7.64 2.31 11.89
CA TYR A 446 8.10 3.34 10.94
C TYR A 446 7.43 3.22 9.56
N LEU A 447 7.15 2.01 9.08
CA LEU A 447 6.41 1.79 7.84
C LEU A 447 4.95 2.26 7.97
N ASN A 448 4.36 2.15 9.16
CA ASN A 448 3.04 2.71 9.48
C ASN A 448 3.06 4.22 9.51
N ASP A 449 4.10 4.85 10.10
CA ASP A 449 4.27 6.31 10.07
C ASP A 449 4.35 6.84 8.63
N ILE A 450 5.19 6.22 7.79
CA ILE A 450 5.28 6.56 6.36
C ILE A 450 3.91 6.41 5.69
N SER A 451 3.21 5.30 5.96
CA SER A 451 1.89 5.04 5.37
C SER A 451 0.80 5.99 5.87
N GLY A 452 0.93 6.50 7.10
CA GLY A 452 0.05 7.51 7.69
C GLY A 452 0.15 8.85 6.95
N VAL A 453 1.37 9.25 6.57
CA VAL A 453 1.61 10.47 5.78
C VAL A 453 1.06 10.34 4.36
N VAL A 454 1.40 9.27 3.63
CA VAL A 454 1.04 9.16 2.20
C VAL A 454 -0.38 8.61 1.97
N GLY A 455 -0.99 7.97 2.96
CA GLY A 455 -2.31 7.36 2.86
C GLY A 455 -3.43 8.34 2.46
N PRO A 456 -3.59 9.49 3.12
CA PRO A 456 -4.54 10.53 2.73
C PRO A 456 -4.31 11.01 1.29
N TYR A 457 -3.06 11.22 0.91
CA TYR A 457 -2.69 11.64 -0.44
C TYR A 457 -3.12 10.61 -1.48
N PHE A 458 -2.81 9.32 -1.30
CA PHE A 458 -3.22 8.29 -2.25
C PHE A 458 -4.74 8.17 -2.38
N ARG A 459 -5.49 8.32 -1.28
CA ARG A 459 -6.96 8.32 -1.33
C ARG A 459 -7.51 9.46 -2.18
N ARG A 460 -6.94 10.65 -2.04
CA ARG A 460 -7.39 11.83 -2.78
C ARG A 460 -6.93 11.82 -4.24
N VAL A 461 -5.64 11.64 -4.47
CA VAL A 461 -5.05 11.81 -5.82
C VAL A 461 -5.27 10.57 -6.67
N ARG A 462 -4.89 9.38 -6.18
CA ARG A 462 -4.93 8.15 -7.00
C ARG A 462 -6.33 7.55 -7.09
N PHE A 463 -7.09 7.60 -6.00
CA PHE A 463 -8.40 6.95 -5.91
C PHE A 463 -9.58 7.93 -5.98
N GLY A 464 -9.32 9.22 -5.84
CA GLY A 464 -10.32 10.27 -5.99
C GLY A 464 -10.60 10.62 -7.45
N GLN A 465 -11.77 11.25 -7.65
CA GLN A 465 -12.22 11.72 -8.95
C GLN A 465 -11.64 13.10 -9.31
N GLU A 466 -11.00 13.79 -8.36
CA GLU A 466 -10.36 15.09 -8.59
C GLU A 466 -9.21 14.96 -9.61
N GLU A 467 -9.29 15.74 -10.68
CA GLU A 467 -8.25 15.86 -11.71
C GLU A 467 -7.24 16.95 -11.36
N MET A 468 -7.70 18.04 -10.74
CA MET A 468 -6.84 19.14 -10.30
C MET A 468 -6.46 18.96 -8.83
N ILE A 469 -5.16 18.86 -8.56
CA ILE A 469 -4.62 18.62 -7.22
C ILE A 469 -3.85 19.87 -6.76
N PRO A 470 -4.13 20.44 -5.58
CA PRO A 470 -3.34 21.55 -5.06
C PRO A 470 -1.85 21.17 -4.96
N LEU A 471 -0.97 21.98 -5.56
CA LEU A 471 0.48 21.81 -5.47
C LEU A 471 0.94 21.83 -4.00
N SER A 472 0.36 22.73 -3.19
CA SER A 472 0.64 22.82 -1.75
C SER A 472 0.37 21.50 -1.02
N PHE A 473 -0.63 20.73 -1.45
CA PHE A 473 -0.93 19.42 -0.87
C PHE A 473 0.13 18.37 -1.20
N LEU A 474 0.63 18.34 -2.45
CA LEU A 474 1.76 17.48 -2.84
C LEU A 474 3.03 17.86 -2.05
N LEU A 475 3.40 19.15 -2.05
CA LEU A 475 4.62 19.62 -1.39
C LEU A 475 4.60 19.39 0.12
N LYS A 476 3.46 19.62 0.77
CA LYS A 476 3.31 19.32 2.20
C LYS A 476 3.43 17.83 2.48
N THR A 477 2.78 16.98 1.69
CA THR A 477 2.89 15.51 1.86
C THR A 477 4.33 15.02 1.66
N GLU A 478 5.03 15.58 0.67
CA GLU A 478 6.44 15.28 0.41
C GLU A 478 7.34 15.74 1.58
N GLN A 479 7.14 16.96 2.09
CA GLN A 479 7.85 17.49 3.25
C GLN A 479 7.63 16.63 4.50
N ASP A 480 6.38 16.24 4.78
CA ASP A 480 6.03 15.39 5.91
C ASP A 480 6.67 13.99 5.76
N LEU A 481 6.73 13.45 4.54
CA LEU A 481 7.38 12.18 4.26
C LEU A 481 8.90 12.24 4.50
N HIS A 482 9.54 13.31 4.02
CA HIS A 482 10.94 13.58 4.32
C HIS A 482 11.16 13.79 5.82
N HIS A 483 10.26 14.47 6.53
CA HIS A 483 10.36 14.67 7.96
C HIS A 483 10.34 13.36 8.74
N VAL A 484 9.42 12.46 8.40
CA VAL A 484 9.36 11.11 8.99
C VAL A 484 10.66 10.35 8.75
N TYR A 485 11.16 10.31 7.51
CA TYR A 485 12.36 9.53 7.20
C TYR A 485 13.66 10.16 7.72
N ASN A 486 13.77 11.50 7.71
CA ASN A 486 15.03 12.18 8.00
C ASN A 486 15.21 12.66 9.44
N HIS A 487 14.11 12.93 10.13
CA HIS A 487 14.13 13.54 11.46
C HIS A 487 13.48 12.65 12.52
N LYS A 488 12.36 12.00 12.21
CA LYS A 488 11.67 11.13 13.18
C LYS A 488 12.34 9.75 13.32
N LEU A 489 12.88 9.23 12.21
CA LEU A 489 13.52 7.92 12.18
C LEU A 489 14.91 7.98 12.86
N PRO A 490 15.19 7.14 13.87
CA PRO A 490 16.53 7.07 14.47
C PRO A 490 17.60 6.69 13.45
N LEU A 491 18.84 7.13 13.70
CA LEU A 491 19.95 6.96 12.75
C LEU A 491 20.24 5.50 12.43
N GLU A 492 20.06 4.59 13.38
CA GLU A 492 20.26 3.15 13.24
C GLU A 492 19.16 2.43 12.44
N TYR A 493 18.08 3.13 12.08
CA TYR A 493 17.03 2.64 11.18
C TYR A 493 17.09 3.30 9.79
N ARG A 494 18.09 4.15 9.55
CA ARG A 494 18.22 4.96 8.34
C ARG A 494 19.57 4.69 7.65
N LEU A 495 19.53 4.52 6.34
CA LEU A 495 20.74 4.41 5.51
C LEU A 495 21.43 5.78 5.37
N SER A 496 22.74 5.79 5.13
CA SER A 496 23.49 7.03 4.87
C SER A 496 22.97 7.77 3.64
N HIS A 497 22.84 9.09 3.72
CA HIS A 497 22.49 9.93 2.57
C HIS A 497 23.49 9.82 1.42
N SER A 498 24.76 9.57 1.75
CA SER A 498 25.81 9.33 0.74
C SER A 498 25.51 8.12 -0.16
N ILE A 499 24.72 7.13 0.28
CA ILE A 499 24.36 5.99 -0.57
C ILE A 499 23.49 6.43 -1.76
N PHE A 500 22.76 7.54 -1.61
CA PHE A 500 21.79 8.02 -2.60
C PHE A 500 22.28 9.25 -3.38
N GLU A 501 23.60 9.48 -3.43
CA GLU A 501 24.16 10.54 -4.26
C GLU A 501 23.86 10.28 -5.75
N ASP A 502 23.60 11.36 -6.48
CA ASP A 502 23.32 11.30 -7.91
C ASP A 502 24.57 10.85 -8.69
N GLY A 503 24.37 10.04 -9.73
CA GLY A 503 25.45 9.62 -10.64
C GLY A 503 26.33 8.47 -10.12
N LEU A 504 26.02 7.86 -8.97
CA LEU A 504 26.76 6.69 -8.50
C LEU A 504 26.62 5.51 -9.46
N SER A 505 27.74 4.83 -9.72
CA SER A 505 27.73 3.53 -10.39
C SER A 505 27.12 2.45 -9.48
N ASP A 506 26.69 1.34 -10.07
CA ASP A 506 26.08 0.23 -9.32
C ASP A 506 27.05 -0.42 -8.33
N VAL A 507 28.31 -0.51 -8.74
CA VAL A 507 29.40 -1.04 -7.92
C VAL A 507 29.61 -0.14 -6.71
N GLU A 508 29.64 1.18 -6.92
CA GLU A 508 29.83 2.15 -5.85
C GLU A 508 28.63 2.19 -4.91
N PHE A 509 27.40 2.18 -5.42
CA PHE A 509 26.18 2.10 -4.62
C PHE A 509 26.18 0.85 -3.73
N ARG A 510 26.52 -0.31 -4.29
CA ARG A 510 26.62 -1.58 -3.55
C ARG A 510 27.74 -1.54 -2.50
N ARG A 511 28.90 -0.98 -2.84
CA ARG A 511 30.02 -0.81 -1.92
C ARG A 511 29.62 0.06 -0.73
N ARG A 512 28.98 1.21 -0.96
CA ARG A 512 28.50 2.10 0.12
C ARG A 512 27.46 1.42 1.01
N LEU A 513 26.60 0.56 0.45
CA LEU A 513 25.69 -0.26 1.27
C LEU A 513 26.42 -1.29 2.13
N GLN A 514 27.48 -1.92 1.60
CA GLN A 514 28.30 -2.89 2.35
C GLN A 514 29.12 -2.22 3.44
N ASP A 515 29.61 -1.01 3.19
CA ASP A 515 30.43 -0.23 4.12
C ASP A 515 29.59 0.45 5.23
N ASP A 516 28.28 0.64 5.03
CA ASP A 516 27.41 1.23 6.05
C ASP A 516 27.05 0.19 7.12
N THR A 517 27.60 0.37 8.33
CA THR A 517 27.40 -0.52 9.47
C THR A 517 25.95 -0.64 9.93
N ARG A 518 25.07 0.26 9.48
CA ARG A 518 23.64 0.26 9.80
C ARG A 518 22.83 -0.51 8.75
N CYS A 519 23.45 -0.91 7.64
CA CYS A 519 22.78 -1.59 6.54
C CYS A 519 22.38 -3.01 6.96
N ASP A 520 21.07 -3.26 6.95
CA ASP A 520 20.47 -4.56 7.20
C ASP A 520 19.14 -4.68 6.46
N ALA A 521 18.47 -5.83 6.57
CA ALA A 521 17.20 -6.04 5.88
C ALA A 521 16.10 -5.06 6.33
N VAL A 522 16.17 -4.55 7.56
CA VAL A 522 15.21 -3.60 8.13
C VAL A 522 15.39 -2.22 7.51
N THR A 523 16.59 -1.65 7.56
CA THR A 523 16.93 -0.33 7.01
C THR A 523 16.71 -0.28 5.51
N VAL A 524 17.10 -1.33 4.78
CA VAL A 524 16.86 -1.46 3.34
C VAL A 524 15.36 -1.52 3.04
N SER A 525 14.57 -2.23 3.84
CA SER A 525 13.10 -2.27 3.66
C SER A 525 12.45 -0.90 3.89
N ILE A 526 12.88 -0.15 4.92
CA ILE A 526 12.36 1.20 5.22
C ILE A 526 12.74 2.17 4.09
N ALA A 527 14.01 2.17 3.67
CA ALA A 527 14.48 2.99 2.56
C ALA A 527 13.73 2.68 1.25
N THR A 528 13.55 1.38 0.95
CA THR A 528 12.76 0.94 -0.22
C THR A 528 11.34 1.48 -0.16
N ARG A 529 10.69 1.43 1.01
CA ARG A 529 9.33 1.97 1.18
C ARG A 529 9.30 3.50 1.05
N PHE A 530 10.29 4.20 1.59
CA PHE A 530 10.41 5.65 1.48
C PHE A 530 10.54 6.09 0.01
N HIS A 531 11.48 5.53 -0.75
CA HIS A 531 11.64 5.87 -2.17
C HIS A 531 10.43 5.45 -3.00
N GLN A 532 9.84 4.27 -2.73
CA GLN A 532 8.59 3.87 -3.38
C GLN A 532 7.43 4.83 -3.09
N SER A 533 7.36 5.40 -1.89
CA SER A 533 6.38 6.42 -1.54
C SER A 533 6.60 7.71 -2.34
N LEU A 534 7.86 8.18 -2.48
CA LEU A 534 8.20 9.33 -3.33
C LEU A 534 7.79 9.11 -4.79
N LEU A 535 8.11 7.93 -5.35
CA LEU A 535 7.62 7.53 -6.67
C LEU A 535 6.11 7.66 -6.77
N ALA A 536 5.41 7.18 -5.74
CA ALA A 536 3.98 7.14 -5.75
C ALA A 536 3.31 8.52 -5.57
N LEU A 537 3.99 9.49 -4.97
CA LEU A 537 3.53 10.88 -4.88
C LEU A 537 3.64 11.60 -6.23
N HIS A 538 4.74 11.42 -6.94
CA HIS A 538 5.04 12.18 -8.16
C HIS A 538 4.56 11.52 -9.45
N GLU A 539 4.38 10.19 -9.45
CA GLU A 539 3.90 9.44 -10.62
C GLU A 539 2.70 10.10 -11.33
N PRO A 540 1.62 10.52 -10.64
CA PRO A 540 0.45 11.09 -11.31
C PRO A 540 0.71 12.40 -12.09
N PHE A 541 1.88 13.03 -11.93
CA PHE A 541 2.21 14.29 -12.61
C PHE A 541 3.30 14.12 -13.67
N LEU A 542 3.66 12.89 -13.99
CA LEU A 542 4.59 12.59 -15.08
C LEU A 542 4.10 13.19 -16.41
N PRO A 543 5.01 13.66 -17.27
CA PRO A 543 4.66 14.11 -18.62
C PRO A 543 3.90 13.01 -19.37
N VAL A 544 2.86 13.41 -20.10
CA VAL A 544 2.11 12.48 -20.97
C VAL A 544 3.02 12.11 -22.14
N MET A 545 3.32 10.82 -22.29
CA MET A 545 4.08 10.32 -23.44
C MET A 545 3.09 9.90 -24.52
N LYS A 546 3.05 10.64 -25.64
CA LYS A 546 2.25 10.23 -26.81
C LYS A 546 2.83 8.93 -27.34
N ARG A 547 2.05 7.84 -27.29
CA ARG A 547 2.54 6.52 -27.72
C ARG A 547 2.45 6.42 -29.24
N PRO A 548 3.55 6.09 -29.94
CA PRO A 548 3.48 5.79 -31.37
C PRO A 548 2.61 4.54 -31.59
N PRO A 549 1.87 4.45 -32.70
CA PRO A 549 1.00 3.32 -33.03
C PRO A 549 1.72 1.96 -32.97
N VAL A 550 3.02 1.93 -33.29
CA VAL A 550 3.86 0.71 -33.32
C VAL A 550 3.95 0.03 -31.94
N LEU A 551 3.90 0.80 -30.84
CA LEU A 551 3.89 0.25 -29.48
C LEU A 551 2.58 -0.49 -29.14
N ALA A 552 1.51 -0.29 -29.92
CA ALA A 552 0.29 -1.07 -29.80
C ALA A 552 0.46 -2.52 -30.31
N GLU A 553 1.49 -2.79 -31.13
CA GLU A 553 1.78 -4.14 -31.64
C GLU A 553 2.65 -4.97 -30.69
N LEU A 554 3.43 -4.33 -29.82
CA LEU A 554 4.06 -5.00 -28.68
C LEU A 554 2.97 -5.43 -27.70
N SER A 555 2.47 -6.65 -27.91
CA SER A 555 1.41 -7.34 -27.17
C SER A 555 1.58 -7.30 -25.62
N MET A 556 2.74 -6.88 -25.07
CA MET A 556 2.89 -6.56 -23.65
C MET A 556 1.87 -5.53 -23.14
N LEU A 557 1.45 -4.63 -24.03
CA LEU A 557 0.66 -3.44 -23.73
C LEU A 557 -0.77 -3.51 -24.28
N GLN A 558 -1.07 -4.51 -25.12
CA GLN A 558 -2.44 -4.71 -25.53
C GLN A 558 -3.23 -5.07 -24.28
N GLU A 559 -4.24 -4.25 -23.98
CA GLU A 559 -5.27 -4.62 -23.03
C GLU A 559 -6.04 -5.78 -23.67
N ASP A 560 -5.46 -6.98 -23.72
CA ASP A 560 -6.14 -8.15 -24.21
C ASP A 560 -7.46 -8.23 -23.45
N ALA A 561 -8.54 -8.02 -24.20
CA ALA A 561 -9.87 -8.20 -23.69
C ALA A 561 -9.87 -9.60 -23.10
N PRO A 562 -10.34 -9.78 -21.83
CA PRO A 562 -10.46 -11.12 -21.29
C PRO A 562 -11.21 -11.98 -22.33
N PRO A 563 -10.78 -13.23 -22.58
CA PRO A 563 -11.47 -14.09 -23.53
C PRO A 563 -12.97 -14.00 -23.24
N PRO A 564 -13.82 -13.71 -24.26
CA PRO A 564 -15.23 -13.45 -24.04
C PRO A 564 -15.79 -14.59 -23.19
N PRO A 565 -16.60 -14.28 -22.14
CA PRO A 565 -17.15 -15.33 -21.29
C PRO A 565 -17.80 -16.38 -22.19
N PRO A 566 -17.57 -17.69 -21.92
CA PRO A 566 -18.06 -18.75 -22.80
C PRO A 566 -19.53 -18.48 -23.09
N PRO A 567 -19.96 -18.52 -24.38
CA PRO A 567 -21.27 -18.03 -24.78
C PRO A 567 -22.31 -18.73 -23.91
N LYS A 568 -22.94 -17.96 -23.01
CA LYS A 568 -24.09 -18.46 -22.25
C LYS A 568 -25.07 -18.89 -23.33
N LYS A 569 -25.28 -20.21 -23.47
CA LYS A 569 -26.28 -20.80 -24.34
C LYS A 569 -27.64 -20.24 -23.92
N ARG A 570 -27.98 -19.06 -24.43
CA ARG A 570 -29.29 -18.45 -24.34
C ARG A 570 -30.18 -19.39 -25.13
N LYS A 571 -30.89 -20.27 -24.41
CA LYS A 571 -32.04 -20.99 -24.94
C LYS A 571 -33.02 -19.92 -25.45
N ARG A 572 -32.92 -19.57 -26.74
CA ARG A 572 -33.93 -18.82 -27.47
C ARG A 572 -35.21 -19.67 -27.43
N LYS A 573 -36.10 -19.37 -26.49
CA LYS A 573 -37.50 -19.75 -26.64
C LYS A 573 -38.07 -18.83 -27.71
N SER A 574 -38.18 -19.33 -28.95
CA SER A 574 -38.99 -18.67 -29.96
C SER A 574 -40.44 -18.70 -29.48
N LYS A 575 -41.02 -17.52 -29.29
CA LYS A 575 -42.48 -17.36 -29.28
C LYS A 575 -42.83 -16.80 -30.64
N VAL A 576 -43.34 -17.71 -31.48
CA VAL A 576 -44.08 -17.39 -32.69
C VAL A 576 -45.36 -16.69 -32.25
N TYR A 577 -45.56 -15.45 -32.69
CA TYR A 577 -46.88 -14.81 -32.72
C TYR A 577 -47.13 -14.41 -34.16
N ASN A 578 -48.09 -15.09 -34.78
CA ASN A 578 -48.72 -14.68 -36.02
C ASN A 578 -49.74 -13.58 -35.70
N SER A 579 -49.72 -12.49 -36.47
CA SER A 579 -50.95 -11.78 -36.84
C SER A 579 -50.75 -11.03 -38.17
N PRO A 580 -51.77 -10.95 -39.05
CA PRO A 580 -51.63 -10.54 -40.44
C PRO A 580 -52.14 -9.12 -40.75
N GLY A 581 -51.73 -8.60 -41.91
CA GLY A 581 -52.35 -7.48 -42.65
C GLY A 581 -51.91 -6.11 -42.14
N GLU A 582 -51.43 -5.14 -42.92
CA GLU A 582 -51.79 -4.72 -44.28
C GLU A 582 -50.72 -3.74 -44.82
N THR A 583 -50.46 -3.80 -46.14
CA THR A 583 -50.10 -2.73 -47.13
C THR A 583 -49.52 -1.38 -46.66
N SER A 584 -48.59 -0.70 -47.35
CA SER A 584 -47.84 -0.88 -48.60
C SER A 584 -46.87 0.31 -48.77
N LEU A 585 -45.85 0.12 -49.61
CA LEU A 585 -45.13 1.11 -50.45
C LEU A 585 -44.07 2.08 -49.86
N SER A 586 -42.84 1.81 -50.36
CA SER A 586 -41.79 2.74 -50.82
C SER A 586 -41.19 3.78 -49.88
N SER A 587 -39.90 3.65 -49.59
CA SER A 587 -38.83 4.24 -50.42
C SER A 587 -37.49 4.19 -49.68
N THR A 588 -36.46 3.91 -50.45
CA THR A 588 -35.05 3.80 -50.09
C THR A 588 -34.45 5.14 -49.70
N HIS A 589 -34.02 5.29 -48.45
CA HIS A 589 -32.93 6.20 -48.09
C HIS A 589 -31.99 5.51 -47.09
N SER A 590 -30.82 5.13 -47.60
CA SER A 590 -29.64 4.75 -46.84
C SER A 590 -29.07 5.99 -46.15
N ILE A 591 -29.33 6.13 -44.85
CA ILE A 591 -28.64 7.09 -43.99
C ILE A 591 -27.45 6.37 -43.38
N SER A 592 -26.28 6.58 -43.96
CA SER A 592 -24.98 6.35 -43.32
C SER A 592 -24.85 7.32 -42.16
N SER A 593 -24.94 6.81 -40.93
CA SER A 593 -24.59 7.56 -39.72
C SER A 593 -23.06 7.56 -39.59
N SER A 594 -22.42 8.50 -40.28
CA SER A 594 -21.09 8.97 -39.92
C SER A 594 -21.20 9.76 -38.63
N SER A 595 -20.85 9.12 -37.50
CA SER A 595 -20.54 9.84 -36.28
C SER A 595 -19.30 10.68 -36.56
N SER A 596 -19.49 12.00 -36.71
CA SER A 596 -18.43 12.98 -36.64
C SER A 596 -17.72 12.82 -35.30
N GLU A 597 -16.52 12.27 -35.34
CA GLU A 597 -15.54 12.46 -34.29
C GLU A 597 -15.20 13.95 -34.35
N ASP A 598 -15.81 14.74 -33.47
CA ASP A 598 -15.38 16.10 -33.19
C ASP A 598 -13.96 16.00 -32.60
N SER A 599 -12.96 15.98 -33.48
CA SER A 599 -11.57 16.19 -33.13
C SER A 599 -11.42 17.66 -32.77
N ASP A 600 -11.69 17.98 -31.50
CA ASP A 600 -11.23 19.22 -30.92
C ASP A 600 -9.70 19.25 -31.11
N ASP A 601 -9.23 20.02 -32.10
CA ASP A 601 -7.83 20.37 -32.31
C ASP A 601 -7.37 21.21 -31.10
N TYR A 602 -7.09 20.53 -29.99
CA TYR A 602 -6.40 21.13 -28.85
C TYR A 602 -5.00 21.52 -29.33
N ASP A 603 -4.71 22.82 -29.24
CA ASP A 603 -3.45 23.43 -29.65
C ASP A 603 -2.27 22.69 -28.98
N ASP A 604 -1.53 21.93 -29.79
CA ASP A 604 -0.70 20.79 -29.37
C ASP A 604 0.65 21.19 -28.74
N ASN A 605 0.78 22.47 -28.37
CA ASN A 605 1.97 23.09 -27.76
C ASN A 605 1.78 23.32 -26.24
N GLU A 606 1.22 22.34 -25.53
CA GLU A 606 1.14 22.40 -24.08
C GLU A 606 2.56 22.34 -23.49
N ILE A 607 3.09 23.50 -23.08
CA ILE A 607 4.42 23.63 -22.49
C ILE A 607 4.49 22.72 -21.26
N ILE A 608 5.45 21.79 -21.27
CA ILE A 608 5.67 20.86 -20.16
C ILE A 608 5.94 21.67 -18.89
N SER A 609 5.07 21.49 -17.89
CA SER A 609 5.21 22.21 -16.63
C SER A 609 6.54 21.86 -15.93
N ALA A 610 7.15 22.83 -15.26
CA ALA A 610 8.36 22.58 -14.45
C ALA A 610 8.13 21.48 -13.39
N HIS A 611 6.90 21.34 -12.90
CA HIS A 611 6.52 20.25 -11.99
C HIS A 611 6.55 18.89 -12.65
N SER A 612 6.11 18.77 -13.91
CA SER A 612 6.17 17.51 -14.66
C SER A 612 7.62 17.09 -14.91
N LEU A 613 8.51 18.04 -15.20
CA LEU A 613 9.96 17.78 -15.30
C LEU A 613 10.55 17.31 -13.96
N ARG A 614 10.18 17.96 -12.85
CA ARG A 614 10.60 17.53 -11.50
C ARG A 614 10.06 16.14 -11.17
N ALA A 615 8.80 15.87 -11.48
CA ALA A 615 8.18 14.57 -11.26
C ALA A 615 8.89 13.47 -12.07
N GLN A 616 9.26 13.76 -13.32
CA GLN A 616 10.06 12.87 -14.14
C GLN A 616 11.41 12.53 -13.48
N ASP A 617 12.18 13.54 -13.05
CA ASP A 617 13.49 13.32 -12.43
C ASP A 617 13.38 12.47 -11.15
N ILE A 618 12.44 12.82 -10.26
CA ILE A 618 12.22 12.09 -9.01
C ILE A 618 11.77 10.65 -9.29
N CYS A 619 10.85 10.46 -10.24
CA CYS A 619 10.36 9.13 -10.58
C CYS A 619 11.44 8.25 -11.20
N HIS A 620 12.23 8.79 -12.13
CA HIS A 620 13.29 8.06 -12.80
C HIS A 620 14.36 7.59 -11.79
N LYS A 621 14.93 8.54 -11.03
CA LYS A 621 15.97 8.26 -10.02
C LYS A 621 15.45 7.37 -8.90
N GLY A 622 14.23 7.62 -8.43
CA GLY A 622 13.60 6.81 -7.40
C GLY A 622 13.38 5.37 -7.84
N ALA A 623 13.05 5.12 -9.11
CA ALA A 623 12.80 3.78 -9.63
C ALA A 623 14.12 2.99 -9.67
N ILE A 624 15.19 3.58 -10.18
CA ILE A 624 16.54 3.01 -10.16
C ILE A 624 16.95 2.66 -8.72
N THR A 625 16.77 3.60 -7.78
CA THR A 625 17.11 3.41 -6.36
C THR A 625 16.34 2.24 -5.75
N VAL A 626 15.02 2.15 -5.99
CA VAL A 626 14.20 1.04 -5.51
C VAL A 626 14.71 -0.29 -6.06
N ILE A 627 15.06 -0.38 -7.35
CA ILE A 627 15.57 -1.63 -7.93
C ILE A 627 16.94 -2.00 -7.35
N ARG A 628 17.86 -1.05 -7.16
CA ARG A 628 19.16 -1.32 -6.52
C ARG A 628 18.99 -1.86 -5.09
N LEU A 629 18.08 -1.26 -4.30
CA LEU A 629 17.79 -1.70 -2.94
C LEU A 629 17.18 -3.11 -2.92
N LEU A 630 16.21 -3.38 -3.80
CA LEU A 630 15.58 -4.70 -3.91
C LEU A 630 16.57 -5.78 -4.38
N GLU A 631 17.45 -5.46 -5.32
CA GLU A 631 18.51 -6.35 -5.77
C GLU A 631 19.44 -6.70 -4.60
N TYR A 632 19.92 -5.68 -3.86
CA TYR A 632 20.77 -5.87 -2.69
C TYR A 632 20.08 -6.74 -1.62
N GLN A 633 18.79 -6.49 -1.38
CA GLN A 633 17.97 -7.28 -0.45
C GLN A 633 17.88 -8.76 -0.84
N CYS A 634 17.75 -9.07 -2.14
CA CYS A 634 17.66 -10.44 -2.65
C CYS A 634 19.00 -11.16 -2.72
N MET A 635 20.04 -10.44 -3.19
CA MET A 635 21.33 -11.05 -3.56
C MET A 635 22.32 -11.07 -2.40
N THR A 636 22.38 -10.00 -1.62
CA THR A 636 23.35 -9.86 -0.53
C THR A 636 22.74 -10.24 0.81
N LEU A 637 21.53 -9.73 1.10
CA LEU A 637 20.88 -9.95 2.40
C LEU A 637 20.08 -11.26 2.47
N GLY A 638 20.01 -12.03 1.38
CA GLY A 638 19.33 -13.33 1.34
C GLY A 638 17.83 -13.27 1.66
N SER A 639 17.18 -12.12 1.46
CA SER A 639 15.77 -11.98 1.78
C SER A 639 14.91 -12.90 0.90
N CYS A 640 14.01 -13.65 1.53
CA CYS A 640 13.12 -14.57 0.81
C CYS A 640 11.92 -13.89 0.16
N THR A 641 11.66 -12.62 0.47
CA THR A 641 10.48 -11.91 -0.02
C THR A 641 10.81 -10.47 -0.38
N ILE A 642 10.37 -10.07 -1.56
CA ILE A 642 10.36 -8.67 -1.98
C ILE A 642 8.95 -8.06 -1.88
N PRO A 643 8.84 -6.76 -1.59
CA PRO A 643 7.59 -6.04 -1.73
C PRO A 643 7.25 -5.88 -3.23
N ILE A 644 6.46 -6.82 -3.77
CA ILE A 644 6.07 -6.84 -5.20
C ILE A 644 5.44 -5.53 -5.67
N ALA A 645 4.71 -4.83 -4.79
CA ALA A 645 4.14 -3.52 -5.11
C ALA A 645 5.21 -2.46 -5.39
N SER A 646 6.35 -2.49 -4.68
CA SER A 646 7.47 -1.59 -4.91
C SER A 646 8.18 -1.92 -6.22
N LEU A 647 8.41 -3.22 -6.50
CA LEU A 647 8.98 -3.67 -7.76
C LEU A 647 8.11 -3.21 -8.95
N LEU A 648 6.81 -3.49 -8.92
CA LEU A 648 5.92 -3.12 -10.03
C LEU A 648 5.76 -1.60 -10.19
N CYS A 649 5.82 -0.83 -9.10
CA CYS A 649 5.79 0.62 -9.18
C CYS A 649 7.04 1.17 -9.88
N ALA A 650 8.24 0.71 -9.50
CA ALA A 650 9.48 1.12 -10.16
C ALA A 650 9.55 0.60 -11.60
N TRP A 651 9.10 -0.63 -11.85
CA TRP A 651 9.16 -1.25 -13.16
C TRP A 651 8.23 -0.57 -14.18
N ASP A 652 7.02 -0.14 -13.78
CA ASP A 652 6.13 0.64 -14.67
C ASP A 652 6.82 1.94 -15.13
N ILE A 653 7.53 2.64 -14.23
CA ILE A 653 8.29 3.86 -14.55
C ILE A 653 9.43 3.54 -15.53
N LEU A 654 10.22 2.51 -15.24
CA LEU A 654 11.36 2.13 -16.08
C LEU A 654 10.92 1.65 -17.48
N ILE A 655 9.80 0.92 -17.58
CA ILE A 655 9.24 0.53 -18.88
C ILE A 655 8.77 1.77 -19.65
N ARG A 656 8.14 2.75 -19.00
CA ARG A 656 7.78 4.02 -19.65
C ARG A 656 9.02 4.75 -20.15
N ASP A 657 10.02 4.96 -19.29
CA ASP A 657 11.21 5.75 -19.60
C ASP A 657 12.16 5.04 -20.59
N SER A 658 12.04 3.73 -20.74
CA SER A 658 12.84 2.95 -21.68
C SER A 658 12.47 3.17 -23.15
N CYS A 659 11.31 3.81 -23.43
CA CYS A 659 10.83 4.13 -24.77
C CYS A 659 11.01 2.94 -25.75
N LEU A 660 10.52 1.76 -25.35
CA LEU A 660 10.71 0.52 -26.09
C LEU A 660 10.12 0.63 -27.50
N GLY A 661 10.87 0.18 -28.51
CA GLY A 661 10.41 0.18 -29.89
C GLY A 661 10.27 1.57 -30.54
N MET A 662 10.73 2.65 -29.89
CA MET A 662 10.72 4.00 -30.45
C MET A 662 12.03 4.30 -31.18
N THR A 663 11.91 4.80 -32.40
CA THR A 663 13.01 5.39 -33.17
C THR A 663 13.37 6.78 -32.63
N LEU A 664 14.46 7.39 -33.13
CA LEU A 664 14.84 8.74 -32.73
C LEU A 664 13.79 9.79 -33.12
N ASP A 665 13.08 9.56 -34.24
CA ASP A 665 12.03 10.45 -34.69
C ASP A 665 10.77 10.27 -33.84
N ASP A 666 10.40 9.03 -33.51
CA ASP A 666 9.31 8.75 -32.55
C ASP A 666 9.55 9.42 -31.18
N LEU A 667 10.81 9.45 -30.71
CA LEU A 667 11.18 10.11 -29.46
C LEU A 667 10.94 11.63 -29.50
N LYS A 668 11.19 12.27 -30.65
CA LYS A 668 10.90 13.69 -30.85
C LYS A 668 9.40 13.94 -30.98
N GLU A 669 8.70 13.15 -31.79
CA GLU A 669 7.25 13.28 -32.00
C GLU A 669 6.45 13.04 -30.71
N SER A 670 6.93 12.14 -29.84
CA SER A 670 6.29 11.86 -28.56
C SER A 670 6.53 12.91 -27.47
N GLY A 671 7.42 13.87 -27.72
CA GLY A 671 7.92 14.84 -26.72
C GLY A 671 8.84 14.22 -25.66
N ALA A 672 9.18 12.93 -25.75
CA ALA A 672 10.01 12.26 -24.76
C ALA A 672 11.42 12.87 -24.65
N SER A 673 11.96 13.35 -25.77
CA SER A 673 13.26 14.03 -25.80
C SER A 673 13.34 15.32 -24.98
N ASP A 674 12.18 15.90 -24.62
CA ASP A 674 12.13 17.17 -23.88
C ASP A 674 12.40 16.98 -22.39
N TYR A 675 12.27 15.75 -21.89
CA TYR A 675 12.40 15.43 -20.47
C TYR A 675 13.17 14.15 -20.15
N LEU A 676 13.57 13.36 -21.15
CA LEU A 676 14.45 12.21 -21.00
C LEU A 676 15.71 12.42 -21.84
N THR A 677 16.87 12.34 -21.19
CA THR A 677 18.14 12.31 -21.91
C THR A 677 18.38 10.92 -22.53
N PRO A 678 19.24 10.80 -23.56
CA PRO A 678 19.63 9.49 -24.08
C PRO A 678 20.22 8.57 -23.01
N ASN A 679 20.87 9.13 -21.99
CA ASN A 679 21.40 8.35 -20.87
C ASN A 679 20.29 7.83 -19.96
N ASP A 680 19.24 8.62 -19.70
CA ASP A 680 18.09 8.18 -18.89
C ASP A 680 17.36 7.03 -19.57
N ILE A 681 17.14 7.13 -20.89
CA ILE A 681 16.52 6.04 -21.68
C ILE A 681 17.38 4.77 -21.60
N ARG A 682 18.70 4.90 -21.75
CA ARG A 682 19.63 3.76 -21.66
C ARG A 682 19.59 3.10 -20.28
N LEU A 683 19.65 3.89 -19.21
CA LEU A 683 19.56 3.38 -17.83
C LEU A 683 18.20 2.75 -17.57
N ALA A 684 17.11 3.36 -18.03
CA ALA A 684 15.77 2.80 -17.89
C ALA A 684 15.65 1.41 -18.54
N ARG A 685 16.23 1.23 -19.74
CA ARG A 685 16.29 -0.08 -20.43
C ARG A 685 17.06 -1.12 -19.62
N GLU A 686 18.25 -0.77 -19.14
CA GLU A 686 19.08 -1.66 -18.32
C GLU A 686 18.33 -2.09 -17.04
N TYR A 687 17.76 -1.13 -16.32
CA TYR A 687 17.07 -1.37 -15.07
C TYR A 687 15.72 -2.09 -15.25
N ALA A 688 15.04 -1.88 -16.37
CA ALA A 688 13.84 -2.65 -16.71
C ALA A 688 14.14 -4.15 -16.85
N VAL A 689 15.32 -4.53 -17.37
CA VAL A 689 15.77 -5.92 -17.41
C VAL A 689 16.11 -6.44 -16.01
N ARG A 690 16.79 -5.62 -15.18
CA ARG A 690 17.13 -6.00 -13.81
C ARG A 690 15.91 -6.21 -12.91
N CYS A 691 14.78 -5.57 -13.20
CA CYS A 691 13.50 -5.89 -12.54
C CYS A 691 13.15 -7.38 -12.66
N ILE A 692 13.45 -8.02 -13.79
CA ILE A 692 13.20 -9.45 -13.99
C ILE A 692 14.13 -10.29 -13.12
N GLU A 693 15.40 -9.90 -12.99
CA GLU A 693 16.34 -10.57 -12.10
C GLU A 693 15.90 -10.45 -10.63
N VAL A 694 15.49 -9.25 -10.21
CA VAL A 694 14.92 -9.03 -8.88
C VAL A 694 13.68 -9.89 -8.66
N LEU A 695 12.78 -9.97 -9.64
CA LEU A 695 11.59 -10.82 -9.58
C LEU A 695 11.96 -12.30 -9.43
N ARG A 696 12.81 -12.83 -10.31
CA ARG A 696 13.25 -14.24 -10.30
C ARG A 696 13.91 -14.62 -8.98
N ARG A 697 14.77 -13.75 -8.46
CA ARG A 697 15.51 -14.01 -7.21
C ARG A 697 14.66 -13.74 -5.97
N GLY A 698 13.73 -12.80 -6.02
CA GLY A 698 13.02 -12.29 -4.84
C GLY A 698 11.59 -12.77 -4.67
N TYR A 699 10.99 -13.35 -5.72
CA TYR A 699 9.59 -13.76 -5.73
C TYR A 699 9.45 -15.24 -6.08
N VAL A 700 9.13 -16.04 -5.06
CA VAL A 700 8.79 -17.45 -5.21
C VAL A 700 7.29 -17.57 -5.50
N TYR A 701 6.92 -18.16 -6.62
CA TYR A 701 5.51 -18.45 -6.95
C TYR A 701 5.05 -19.71 -6.24
N ASN A 702 3.84 -19.72 -5.67
CA ASN A 702 3.23 -20.94 -5.13
C ASN A 702 2.38 -21.69 -6.19
N GLY A 703 1.84 -22.87 -5.84
CA GLY A 703 1.01 -23.70 -6.74
C GLY A 703 -0.20 -23.00 -7.37
N ALA A 704 -0.79 -22.03 -6.67
CA ALA A 704 -1.95 -21.27 -7.15
C ALA A 704 -1.55 -20.13 -8.10
N GLU A 705 -0.28 -19.75 -8.14
CA GLU A 705 0.21 -18.57 -8.87
C GLU A 705 0.82 -18.92 -10.24
N ARG A 706 0.63 -20.15 -10.74
CA ARG A 706 1.19 -20.59 -12.04
C ARG A 706 0.91 -19.62 -13.18
N GLU A 707 -0.31 -19.11 -13.29
CA GLU A 707 -0.64 -18.20 -14.40
C GLU A 707 0.00 -16.82 -14.23
N ILE A 708 0.21 -16.39 -12.99
CA ILE A 708 0.93 -15.16 -12.67
C ILE A 708 2.39 -15.33 -13.09
N TRP A 709 3.00 -16.48 -12.82
CA TRP A 709 4.32 -16.85 -13.31
C TRP A 709 4.39 -16.83 -14.85
N GLU A 710 3.49 -17.54 -15.54
CA GLU A 710 3.43 -17.54 -17.02
C GLU A 710 3.24 -16.13 -17.58
N HIS A 711 2.54 -15.24 -16.87
CA HIS A 711 2.39 -13.84 -17.27
C HIS A 711 3.72 -13.07 -17.20
N TYR A 712 4.48 -13.23 -16.13
CA TYR A 712 5.78 -12.58 -16.00
C TYR A 712 6.83 -13.15 -16.96
N GLU A 713 6.78 -14.45 -17.25
CA GLU A 713 7.59 -15.07 -18.30
C GLU A 713 7.31 -14.45 -19.67
N ARG A 714 6.03 -14.26 -20.02
CA ARG A 714 5.64 -13.56 -21.26
C ARG A 714 6.15 -12.11 -21.29
N ILE A 715 6.03 -11.37 -20.18
CA ILE A 715 6.55 -10.00 -20.08
C ILE A 715 8.05 -9.99 -20.33
N GLU A 716 8.80 -10.93 -19.75
CA GLU A 716 10.24 -11.02 -20.01
C GLU A 716 10.52 -11.28 -21.50
N VAL A 717 9.94 -12.32 -22.08
CA VAL A 717 10.23 -12.70 -23.48
C VAL A 717 9.97 -11.52 -24.40
N GLN A 718 8.87 -10.80 -24.17
CA GLN A 718 8.53 -9.64 -24.96
C GLN A 718 9.47 -8.45 -24.69
N LEU A 719 9.89 -8.22 -23.44
CA LEU A 719 10.84 -7.16 -23.09
C LEU A 719 12.21 -7.41 -23.72
N LEU A 720 12.72 -8.65 -23.63
CA LEU A 720 13.98 -9.04 -24.25
C LEU A 720 13.92 -8.92 -25.76
N LYS A 721 12.82 -9.33 -26.40
CA LYS A 721 12.61 -9.13 -27.84
C LYS A 721 12.60 -7.65 -28.24
N ALA A 722 12.04 -6.78 -27.40
CA ALA A 722 11.98 -5.35 -27.66
C ALA A 722 13.34 -4.65 -27.46
N LEU A 723 14.20 -5.18 -26.57
CA LEU A 723 15.50 -4.59 -26.24
C LEU A 723 16.66 -5.19 -27.03
N CYS A 724 16.54 -6.42 -27.50
CA CYS A 724 17.60 -7.16 -28.15
C CYS A 724 17.07 -7.83 -29.42
N THR A 725 17.57 -7.43 -30.59
CA THR A 725 17.17 -8.01 -31.89
C THR A 725 17.53 -9.49 -32.02
N ASP A 726 18.56 -9.96 -31.30
CA ASP A 726 19.11 -11.32 -31.40
C ASP A 726 19.26 -12.05 -30.04
N ALA A 727 18.66 -11.55 -28.95
CA ALA A 727 18.73 -12.27 -27.69
C ALA A 727 17.86 -13.53 -27.75
N SER A 728 18.51 -14.70 -27.71
CA SER A 728 17.83 -15.92 -27.27
C SER A 728 17.22 -15.65 -25.90
N PRO A 729 15.98 -16.09 -25.59
CA PRO A 729 15.42 -15.98 -24.25
C PRO A 729 16.48 -16.44 -23.24
N THR A 730 16.93 -15.52 -22.38
CA THR A 730 17.97 -15.81 -21.40
C THR A 730 17.37 -16.63 -20.26
N ALA A 731 17.12 -17.91 -20.55
CA ALA A 731 17.62 -19.06 -19.79
C ALA A 731 16.59 -20.13 -19.39
N LYS A 732 17.16 -21.35 -19.30
CA LYS A 732 16.70 -22.57 -18.59
C LYS A 732 16.37 -22.39 -17.09
N TYR A 733 16.22 -21.17 -16.57
CA TYR A 733 16.04 -20.88 -15.14
C TYR A 733 14.61 -20.46 -14.75
N TRP A 734 13.64 -20.62 -15.66
CA TRP A 734 12.21 -20.40 -15.40
C TRP A 734 11.49 -21.63 -14.85
N GLU A 735 12.15 -22.78 -14.83
CA GLU A 735 11.45 -24.00 -14.47
C GLU A 735 11.05 -23.96 -12.98
N PRO A 736 9.81 -24.37 -12.64
CA PRO A 736 9.48 -24.69 -11.27
C PRO A 736 10.55 -25.66 -10.74
N VAL A 737 11.06 -25.41 -9.52
CA VAL A 737 12.18 -26.17 -8.91
C VAL A 737 11.96 -27.70 -8.89
N SER A 738 10.75 -28.18 -9.19
CA SER A 738 10.47 -29.59 -9.53
C SER A 738 11.39 -30.20 -10.61
N THR A 739 12.12 -29.40 -11.40
CA THR A 739 13.07 -29.87 -12.42
C THR A 739 14.54 -29.65 -12.05
N TRP A 740 14.85 -29.14 -10.86
CA TRP A 740 16.23 -28.84 -10.43
C TRP A 740 16.98 -30.05 -9.82
N TYR A 741 16.41 -31.26 -9.94
CA TYR A 741 16.99 -32.51 -9.45
C TYR A 741 17.35 -33.45 -10.61
#